data_AF-A0A2N9I338-F1
#
_entry.id   AF-A0A2N9I338-F1
#
_cell.length_a   1.000
_cell.length_b   1.000
_cell.length_c   1.000
_cell.angle_alpha   90.00
_cell.angle_beta   90.00
_cell.angle_gamma   90.00
#
_symmetry.space_group_name_H-M   'P 1'
#
loop_
_entity.id
_entity.type
_entity.pdbx_description
1 polymer ?
#
loop_
_entity_poly.entity_id
_entity_poly.type
_entity_poly.pdbx_seq_one_letter_code
_entity_poly.pdbx_strand_id
1 'polypeptide(L)'
;MQSFSFIFFLSLVLELSSAADTIVSMQSIIKGETLVSSGQRFELGFFSPGDSRNLYLGIWYKNSSRTIVWVANRENPLTDSYGVLTLAKNGNLILTDRKNQTVWSSNSSRAEVPVAQLLESGNFVVREKTNTNPENYIWQSFDFPSDTLLPGMKVGWNFKTGLNRVLTSWKNVSDPSRGESTYEFDNLGLLQLVSRKGSEKIFRSGLWNGLQFSGSVLTVNAVFKPNVVYDNDELYYMYEANDNSVVTRMTLTDSGSIQRLLLNQGSGEWNVMYTAPNDMCDVYGNCGANGICRISKRPICECLKGFVPKQPKEWEVLNWIGGCVRRIPLTCQKGEGFLKLEGVKLPDLVQYWLNKSMSLEECEAECLKNCSCTAYANSDIRNGGSGCLMWFGDLIDIREFIDEEGEEDFYIREPASELGQRTKEDLDMPLFDFVTIVRSTNNFSCTNKIGEGGFGPVYKKLPQDRPAMSSVVFMLGNEGSPLPQPKHPGFFIERSSTGADVSTRVEACHTDSAVTITMMEVYQPRTAVHLSQLCIISTLHNHSNFNTLVTSGYSMLTITSLVGMGDIVTKDSLELVFSDPKIVRASAVVCRLMDDMVSHKKKQSTSFRYDAWKDINEECLYPTFVPMPILTRVLNLARVIDVLYKDEDCYTHAGTVLKAFVISMVIDPVPL
;
A
#
# COMPACT_ATOMS: atom_id res chain seq x y z
N MET A 1 -44.79 56.32 -5.90
CA MET A 1 -44.80 55.23 -6.90
C MET A 1 -43.84 55.53 -8.07
N GLN A 2 -42.55 55.80 -7.81
CA GLN A 2 -41.55 55.96 -8.88
C GLN A 2 -40.19 55.31 -8.58
N SER A 3 -39.90 54.85 -7.36
CA SER A 3 -38.64 54.12 -7.06
C SER A 3 -38.75 52.58 -7.13
N PHE A 4 -39.95 52.01 -7.23
CA PHE A 4 -40.12 50.54 -7.30
C PHE A 4 -40.04 49.95 -8.71
N SER A 5 -40.05 50.79 -9.75
CA SER A 5 -40.03 50.32 -11.15
C SER A 5 -38.62 50.17 -11.74
N PHE A 6 -37.59 50.65 -11.05
CA PHE A 6 -36.21 50.61 -11.56
C PHE A 6 -35.44 49.34 -11.17
N ILE A 7 -35.86 48.66 -10.08
CA ILE A 7 -35.24 47.41 -9.61
C ILE A 7 -35.75 46.20 -10.43
N PHE A 8 -36.97 46.26 -10.96
CA PHE A 8 -37.53 45.18 -11.79
C PHE A 8 -37.01 45.15 -13.23
N PHE A 9 -36.39 46.24 -13.70
CA PHE A 9 -35.75 46.30 -15.03
C PHE A 9 -34.26 45.93 -14.99
N LEU A 10 -33.61 45.97 -13.82
CA LEU A 10 -32.23 45.52 -13.64
C LEU A 10 -32.13 44.01 -13.35
N SER A 11 -33.22 43.37 -12.92
CA SER A 11 -33.29 41.92 -12.71
C SER A 11 -33.54 41.11 -14.00
N LEU A 12 -33.77 41.78 -15.14
CA LEU A 12 -34.08 41.12 -16.41
C LEU A 12 -32.92 41.11 -17.43
N VAL A 13 -31.71 41.53 -17.04
CA VAL A 13 -30.50 41.53 -17.91
C VAL A 13 -29.34 40.70 -17.32
N LEU A 14 -29.62 39.87 -16.31
CA LEU A 14 -28.75 38.74 -15.99
C LEU A 14 -29.34 37.48 -16.63
N GLU A 15 -29.45 37.47 -17.96
CA GLU A 15 -29.16 36.22 -18.65
C GLU A 15 -27.70 35.91 -18.30
N LEU A 16 -27.50 35.06 -17.29
CA LEU A 16 -26.26 34.31 -17.17
C LEU A 16 -26.08 33.64 -18.52
N SER A 17 -25.26 34.24 -19.39
CA SER A 17 -24.84 33.63 -20.64
C SER A 17 -24.13 32.34 -20.26
N SER A 18 -24.88 31.24 -20.21
CA SER A 18 -24.31 29.92 -20.08
C SER A 18 -23.51 29.71 -21.34
N ALA A 19 -22.18 29.67 -21.22
CA ALA A 19 -21.32 29.29 -22.33
C ALA A 19 -21.88 28.02 -22.97
N ALA A 20 -22.11 28.07 -24.28
CA ALA A 20 -22.69 26.96 -25.01
C ALA A 20 -21.76 25.73 -24.93
N ASP A 21 -22.33 24.54 -25.02
CA ASP A 21 -21.56 23.29 -25.10
C ASP A 21 -21.19 22.94 -26.56
N THR A 22 -21.65 23.74 -27.53
CA THR A 22 -21.56 23.45 -28.97
C THR A 22 -21.01 24.60 -29.80
N ILE A 23 -20.31 24.25 -30.87
CA ILE A 23 -19.92 25.13 -31.99
C ILE A 23 -20.60 24.58 -33.23
N VAL A 24 -21.40 25.41 -33.93
CA VAL A 24 -21.97 25.01 -35.23
C VAL A 24 -21.04 25.40 -36.39
N SER A 25 -21.27 24.83 -37.56
CA SER A 25 -20.48 25.11 -38.77
C SER A 25 -20.23 26.61 -38.99
N MET A 26 -18.97 26.95 -39.29
CA MET A 26 -18.44 28.32 -39.51
C MET A 26 -18.43 29.23 -38.28
N GLN A 27 -18.80 28.74 -37.10
CA GLN A 27 -18.54 29.47 -35.86
C GLN A 27 -17.12 29.23 -35.37
N SER A 28 -16.64 30.20 -34.62
CA SER A 28 -15.29 30.22 -34.05
C SER A 28 -15.32 30.60 -32.58
N ILE A 29 -14.29 30.16 -31.86
CA ILE A 29 -13.99 30.58 -30.49
C ILE A 29 -12.64 31.27 -30.49
N ILE A 30 -12.57 32.43 -29.84
CA ILE A 30 -11.33 33.17 -29.63
C ILE A 30 -10.90 33.17 -28.16
N LYS A 31 -9.70 33.68 -27.88
CA LYS A 31 -9.22 33.84 -26.51
C LYS A 31 -10.20 34.68 -25.67
N GLY A 32 -10.68 34.10 -24.56
CA GLY A 32 -11.65 34.72 -23.65
C GLY A 32 -13.05 34.11 -23.74
N GLU A 33 -13.35 33.44 -24.85
CA GLU A 33 -14.55 32.63 -25.02
C GLU A 33 -14.26 31.18 -24.68
N THR A 34 -15.25 30.47 -24.14
CA THR A 34 -15.13 29.06 -23.76
C THR A 34 -16.39 28.28 -24.14
N LEU A 35 -16.23 26.97 -24.31
CA LEU A 35 -17.35 26.03 -24.26
C LEU A 35 -17.42 25.41 -22.88
N VAL A 36 -18.62 25.20 -22.37
CA VAL A 36 -18.83 24.53 -21.08
C VAL A 36 -19.72 23.32 -21.28
N SER A 37 -19.33 22.17 -20.73
CA SER A 37 -20.14 20.96 -20.80
C SER A 37 -21.50 21.18 -20.13
N SER A 38 -22.52 20.41 -20.53
CA SER A 38 -23.90 20.61 -20.06
C SER A 38 -24.06 20.57 -18.53
N GLY A 39 -23.28 19.76 -17.82
CA GLY A 39 -23.26 19.68 -16.36
C GLY A 39 -22.28 20.64 -15.69
N GLN A 40 -21.67 21.56 -16.45
CA GLN A 40 -20.67 22.54 -16.01
C GLN A 40 -19.42 21.93 -15.35
N ARG A 41 -19.09 20.68 -15.66
CA ARG A 41 -17.93 19.98 -15.12
C ARG A 41 -16.66 20.30 -15.88
N PHE A 42 -16.74 20.34 -17.20
CA PHE A 42 -15.62 20.59 -18.09
C PHE A 42 -15.79 21.91 -18.84
N GLU A 43 -14.66 22.54 -19.12
CA GLU A 43 -14.59 23.77 -19.89
C GLU A 43 -13.46 23.63 -20.92
N LEU A 44 -13.73 24.06 -22.15
CA LEU A 44 -12.78 24.09 -23.25
C LEU A 44 -12.50 25.54 -23.64
N GLY A 45 -11.23 25.88 -23.81
CA GLY A 45 -10.83 27.21 -24.28
C GLY A 45 -9.33 27.40 -24.33
N PHE A 46 -8.94 28.67 -24.44
CA PHE A 46 -7.53 29.06 -24.53
C PHE A 46 -6.91 29.30 -23.16
N PHE A 47 -5.72 28.74 -22.93
CA PHE A 47 -4.97 28.90 -21.69
C PHE A 47 -3.47 29.02 -21.92
N SER A 48 -2.76 29.54 -20.92
CA SER A 48 -1.30 29.57 -20.86
C SER A 48 -0.87 28.87 -19.56
N PRO A 49 -0.07 27.79 -19.64
CA PRO A 49 0.36 27.03 -18.46
C PRO A 49 1.47 27.73 -17.70
N GLY A 50 1.35 27.77 -16.37
CA GLY A 50 2.33 28.40 -15.48
C GLY A 50 2.65 29.84 -15.88
N ASP A 51 3.95 30.15 -15.99
CA ASP A 51 4.46 31.46 -16.42
C ASP A 51 4.70 31.54 -17.94
N SER A 52 4.23 30.56 -18.71
CA SER A 52 4.44 30.50 -20.15
C SER A 52 3.69 31.62 -20.87
N ARG A 53 4.33 32.21 -21.90
CA ARG A 53 3.69 33.17 -22.82
C ARG A 53 2.99 32.49 -24.00
N ASN A 54 3.18 31.18 -24.14
CA ASN A 54 2.56 30.39 -25.18
C ASN A 54 1.08 30.16 -24.86
N LEU A 55 0.26 30.18 -25.90
CA LEU A 55 -1.17 29.95 -25.80
C LEU A 55 -1.51 28.57 -26.40
N TYR A 56 -2.34 27.84 -25.68
CA TYR A 56 -2.81 26.51 -26.05
C TYR A 56 -4.32 26.44 -25.96
N LEU A 57 -4.91 25.59 -26.79
CA LEU A 57 -6.30 25.16 -26.67
C LEU A 57 -6.34 23.89 -25.82
N GLY A 58 -7.15 23.89 -24.76
CA GLY A 58 -7.26 22.73 -23.87
C GLY A 58 -8.62 22.60 -23.21
N ILE A 59 -8.77 21.49 -22.48
CA ILE A 59 -9.94 21.15 -21.68
C ILE A 59 -9.50 21.07 -20.21
N TRP A 60 -10.29 21.61 -19.30
CA TRP A 60 -10.05 21.54 -17.85
C TRP A 60 -11.32 21.32 -17.05
N TYR A 61 -11.16 20.94 -15.78
CA TYR A 61 -12.26 20.92 -14.81
C TYR A 61 -12.61 22.36 -14.38
N LYS A 62 -13.85 22.78 -14.63
CA LYS A 62 -14.33 24.15 -14.38
C LYS A 62 -14.28 24.55 -12.90
N ASN A 63 -14.69 23.66 -12.00
CA ASN A 63 -14.79 23.91 -10.55
C ASN A 63 -13.50 23.61 -9.77
N SER A 64 -12.38 23.41 -10.47
CA SER A 64 -11.06 23.20 -9.86
C SER A 64 -10.15 24.40 -10.12
N SER A 65 -8.94 24.39 -9.56
CA SER A 65 -7.85 25.33 -9.89
C SER A 65 -7.32 25.16 -11.33
N ARG A 66 -8.22 25.14 -12.34
CA ARG A 66 -7.95 24.92 -13.77
C ARG A 66 -7.06 23.72 -14.05
N THR A 67 -7.47 22.56 -13.53
CA THR A 67 -6.79 21.29 -13.83
C THR A 67 -6.99 20.92 -15.30
N ILE A 68 -5.94 21.11 -16.11
CA ILE A 68 -5.93 20.75 -17.53
C ILE A 68 -5.89 19.23 -17.69
N VAL A 69 -6.72 18.69 -18.57
CA VAL A 69 -6.85 17.23 -18.81
C VAL A 69 -6.62 16.84 -20.27
N TRP A 70 -6.61 17.82 -21.18
CA TRP A 70 -6.36 17.61 -22.61
C TRP A 70 -5.86 18.89 -23.27
N VAL A 71 -4.93 18.76 -24.23
CA VAL A 71 -4.35 19.89 -24.98
C VAL A 71 -4.28 19.55 -26.47
N ALA A 72 -4.87 20.40 -27.33
CA ALA A 72 -4.94 20.15 -28.78
C ALA A 72 -3.58 20.37 -29.46
N ASN A 73 -3.04 21.58 -29.34
CA ASN A 73 -1.86 22.04 -30.05
C ASN A 73 -0.59 21.94 -29.20
N ARG A 74 -0.45 20.83 -28.46
CA ARG A 74 0.64 20.64 -27.48
C ARG A 74 2.05 20.75 -28.08
N GLU A 75 2.23 20.35 -29.34
CA GLU A 75 3.52 20.44 -30.05
C GLU A 75 3.73 21.79 -30.76
N ASN A 76 2.66 22.51 -31.07
CA ASN A 76 2.68 23.73 -31.87
C ASN A 76 1.98 24.87 -31.10
N PRO A 77 2.68 25.52 -30.15
CA PRO A 77 2.12 26.62 -29.38
C PRO A 77 1.82 27.86 -30.24
N LEU A 78 0.81 28.62 -29.84
CA LEU A 78 0.54 29.96 -30.37
C LEU A 78 1.39 30.98 -29.60
N THR A 79 2.34 31.62 -30.27
CA THR A 79 3.37 32.47 -29.61
C THR A 79 2.96 33.93 -29.46
N ASP A 80 1.97 34.41 -30.21
CA ASP A 80 1.52 35.80 -30.22
C ASP A 80 0.29 36.05 -29.34
N SER A 81 -0.08 35.09 -28.48
CA SER A 81 -1.27 35.15 -27.62
C SER A 81 -2.59 35.36 -28.36
N TYR A 82 -2.63 35.08 -29.66
CA TYR A 82 -3.81 35.12 -30.50
C TYR A 82 -4.08 33.74 -31.09
N GLY A 83 -5.33 33.28 -31.00
CA GLY A 83 -5.75 31.99 -31.51
C GLY A 83 -7.23 32.00 -31.81
N VAL A 84 -7.61 31.32 -32.90
CA VAL A 84 -9.00 31.16 -33.31
C VAL A 84 -9.23 29.69 -33.64
N LEU A 85 -10.12 29.04 -32.88
CA LEU A 85 -10.60 27.70 -33.21
C LEU A 85 -11.87 27.84 -34.05
N THR A 86 -11.93 27.24 -35.23
CA THR A 86 -13.10 27.28 -36.13
C THR A 86 -13.53 25.88 -36.52
N LEU A 87 -14.84 25.62 -36.56
CA LEU A 87 -15.40 24.43 -37.18
C LEU A 87 -15.70 24.69 -38.65
N ALA A 88 -14.94 24.09 -39.56
CA ALA A 88 -15.16 24.22 -40.99
C ALA A 88 -16.41 23.45 -41.46
N LYS A 89 -16.97 23.85 -42.62
CA LYS A 89 -18.19 23.23 -43.20
C LYS A 89 -18.08 21.72 -43.42
N ASN A 90 -16.88 21.21 -43.63
CA ASN A 90 -16.61 19.80 -43.89
C ASN A 90 -16.35 18.97 -42.60
N GLY A 91 -16.51 19.59 -41.42
CA GLY A 91 -16.32 18.94 -40.12
C GLY A 91 -14.88 18.99 -39.60
N ASN A 92 -13.99 19.73 -40.25
CA ASN A 92 -12.62 19.87 -39.78
C ASN A 92 -12.55 20.96 -38.69
N LEU A 93 -11.97 20.66 -37.54
CA LEU A 93 -11.59 21.66 -36.55
C LEU A 93 -10.25 22.24 -36.96
N ILE A 94 -10.17 23.57 -37.05
CA ILE A 94 -8.97 24.27 -37.51
C ILE A 94 -8.62 25.34 -36.48
N LEU A 95 -7.40 25.27 -35.96
CA LEU A 95 -6.82 26.28 -35.08
C LEU A 95 -5.85 27.15 -35.88
N THR A 96 -6.10 28.46 -35.94
CA THR A 96 -5.25 29.41 -36.68
C THR A 96 -4.62 30.48 -35.79
N ASP A 97 -3.44 30.95 -36.21
CA ASP A 97 -2.76 32.10 -35.63
C ASP A 97 -3.28 33.44 -36.20
N ARG A 98 -2.66 34.56 -35.81
CA ARG A 98 -3.03 35.90 -36.29
C ARG A 98 -2.80 36.12 -37.79
N LYS A 99 -1.91 35.34 -38.40
CA LYS A 99 -1.63 35.36 -39.84
C LYS A 99 -2.56 34.43 -40.62
N ASN A 100 -3.59 33.87 -39.98
CA ASN A 100 -4.48 32.85 -40.52
C ASN A 100 -3.75 31.57 -40.98
N GLN A 101 -2.57 31.29 -40.41
CA GLN A 101 -1.86 30.04 -40.66
C GLN A 101 -2.44 28.95 -39.76
N THR A 102 -2.63 27.75 -40.32
CA THR A 102 -3.12 26.61 -39.54
C THR A 102 -2.00 26.08 -38.65
N VAL A 103 -2.24 26.12 -37.34
CA VAL A 103 -1.32 25.63 -36.31
C VAL A 103 -1.66 24.20 -35.89
N TRP A 104 -2.96 23.86 -35.93
CA TRP A 104 -3.45 22.52 -35.64
C TRP A 104 -4.76 22.25 -36.37
N SER A 105 -5.02 21.00 -36.75
CA SER A 105 -6.32 20.57 -37.28
C SER A 105 -6.65 19.14 -36.88
N SER A 106 -7.96 18.82 -36.80
CA SER A 106 -8.43 17.46 -36.49
C SER A 106 -8.32 16.49 -37.67
N ASN A 107 -8.14 17.01 -38.90
CA ASN A 107 -8.11 16.26 -40.16
C ASN A 107 -9.37 15.41 -40.42
N SER A 108 -10.52 15.87 -39.91
CA SER A 108 -11.82 15.25 -40.10
C SER A 108 -12.60 15.91 -41.25
N SER A 109 -12.48 15.39 -42.47
CA SER A 109 -13.04 16.02 -43.68
C SER A 109 -14.15 15.22 -44.36
N ARG A 110 -15.20 14.88 -43.60
CA ARG A 110 -16.29 13.98 -44.08
C ARG A 110 -17.71 14.38 -43.65
N ALA A 111 -17.90 15.56 -43.06
CA ALA A 111 -19.21 15.96 -42.55
C ALA A 111 -20.05 16.77 -43.56
N GLU A 112 -21.36 16.59 -43.55
CA GLU A 112 -22.33 17.41 -44.29
C GLU A 112 -22.82 18.60 -43.45
N VAL A 113 -23.29 18.35 -42.22
CA VAL A 113 -23.78 19.38 -41.28
C VAL A 113 -23.13 19.16 -39.92
N PRO A 114 -21.84 19.52 -39.77
CA PRO A 114 -21.08 19.24 -38.56
C PRO A 114 -21.50 20.13 -37.39
N VAL A 115 -21.43 19.53 -36.21
CA VAL A 115 -21.46 20.22 -34.91
C VAL A 115 -20.30 19.69 -34.08
N ALA A 116 -19.55 20.60 -33.47
CA ALA A 116 -18.56 20.25 -32.45
C ALA A 116 -19.19 20.45 -31.07
N GLN A 117 -19.01 19.50 -30.16
CA GLN A 117 -19.66 19.51 -28.85
C GLN A 117 -18.71 19.05 -27.75
N LEU A 118 -18.68 19.76 -26.62
CA LEU A 118 -18.02 19.33 -25.40
C LEU A 118 -19.01 18.55 -24.53
N LEU A 119 -18.80 17.24 -24.42
CA LEU A 119 -19.66 16.35 -23.64
C LEU A 119 -19.36 16.44 -22.13
N GLU A 120 -20.32 16.00 -21.31
CA GLU A 120 -20.16 15.95 -19.84
C GLU A 120 -19.10 14.94 -19.36
N SER A 121 -18.68 14.02 -20.23
CA SER A 121 -17.51 13.16 -19.99
C SER A 121 -16.17 13.89 -20.14
N GLY A 122 -16.16 15.11 -20.71
CA GLY A 122 -14.96 15.83 -21.11
C GLY A 122 -14.47 15.48 -22.52
N ASN A 123 -15.17 14.59 -23.23
CA ASN A 123 -14.88 14.27 -24.63
C ASN A 123 -15.35 15.42 -25.53
N PHE A 124 -14.44 16.00 -26.31
CA PHE A 124 -14.76 17.00 -27.32
C PHE A 124 -14.90 16.29 -28.66
N VAL A 125 -16.09 16.35 -29.24
CA VAL A 125 -16.45 15.51 -30.40
C VAL A 125 -16.90 16.36 -31.57
N VAL A 126 -16.66 15.87 -32.79
CA VAL A 126 -17.30 16.35 -34.01
C VAL A 126 -18.26 15.27 -34.50
N ARG A 127 -19.50 15.65 -34.75
CA ARG A 127 -20.57 14.75 -35.19
C ARG A 127 -21.51 15.44 -36.17
N GLU A 128 -22.30 14.65 -36.88
CA GLU A 128 -23.43 15.20 -37.64
C GLU A 128 -24.48 15.76 -36.69
N LYS A 129 -25.11 16.88 -37.06
CA LYS A 129 -26.14 17.53 -36.23
C LYS A 129 -27.27 16.57 -35.84
N THR A 130 -27.68 15.72 -36.76
CA THR A 130 -28.78 14.76 -36.61
C THR A 130 -28.37 13.43 -35.97
N ASN A 131 -27.07 13.14 -35.87
CA ASN A 131 -26.57 11.88 -35.32
C ASN A 131 -25.85 12.12 -33.98
N THR A 132 -26.43 11.58 -32.91
CA THR A 132 -25.85 11.65 -31.56
C THR A 132 -25.28 10.32 -31.09
N ASN A 133 -25.24 9.29 -31.94
CA ASN A 133 -24.69 7.99 -31.58
C ASN A 133 -23.15 8.10 -31.41
N PRO A 134 -22.59 7.74 -30.24
CA PRO A 134 -21.16 7.77 -29.99
C PRO A 134 -20.29 6.95 -30.95
N GLU A 135 -20.85 5.90 -31.56
CA GLU A 135 -20.13 5.06 -32.53
C GLU A 135 -19.89 5.76 -33.87
N ASN A 136 -20.60 6.86 -34.14
CA ASN A 136 -20.58 7.58 -35.41
C ASN A 136 -19.91 8.96 -35.30
N TYR A 137 -19.11 9.21 -34.26
CA TYR A 137 -18.33 10.43 -34.18
C TYR A 137 -17.33 10.50 -35.33
N ILE A 138 -17.25 11.67 -35.97
CA ILE A 138 -16.34 11.96 -37.07
C ILE A 138 -14.92 12.17 -36.52
N TRP A 139 -14.83 12.76 -35.33
CA TRP A 139 -13.60 12.97 -34.58
C TRP A 139 -13.92 13.09 -33.09
N GLN A 140 -13.00 12.68 -32.23
CA GLN A 140 -13.12 12.85 -30.78
C GLN A 140 -11.77 13.07 -30.09
N SER A 141 -11.74 13.90 -29.05
CA SER A 141 -10.51 14.17 -28.28
C SER A 141 -10.01 12.95 -27.51
N PHE A 142 -10.91 12.04 -27.12
CA PHE A 142 -10.58 10.81 -26.40
C PHE A 142 -9.68 9.85 -27.20
N ASP A 143 -9.61 9.99 -28.52
CA ASP A 143 -8.69 9.23 -29.38
C ASP A 143 -7.26 9.78 -29.38
N PHE A 144 -7.06 10.99 -28.85
CA PHE A 144 -5.79 11.70 -28.80
C PHE A 144 -5.49 12.20 -27.38
N PRO A 145 -5.28 11.28 -26.41
CA PRO A 145 -5.01 11.67 -25.04
C PRO A 145 -3.73 12.50 -24.88
N SER A 146 -3.67 13.29 -23.81
CA SER A 146 -2.46 14.01 -23.39
C SER A 146 -1.70 13.20 -22.33
N ASP A 147 -1.57 13.72 -21.12
CA ASP A 147 -0.97 13.04 -19.96
C ASP A 147 -2.03 12.43 -19.04
N THR A 148 -3.31 12.67 -19.30
CA THR A 148 -4.42 12.35 -18.40
C THR A 148 -5.42 11.38 -19.05
N LEU A 149 -5.87 10.41 -18.25
CA LEU A 149 -6.95 9.49 -18.56
C LEU A 149 -8.17 9.82 -17.70
N LEU A 150 -9.28 10.18 -18.34
CA LEU A 150 -10.58 10.45 -17.73
C LEU A 150 -11.48 9.19 -17.74
N PRO A 151 -12.57 9.16 -16.95
CA PRO A 151 -13.54 8.09 -17.04
C PRO A 151 -14.09 7.94 -18.47
N GLY A 152 -14.12 6.72 -18.99
CA GLY A 152 -14.55 6.42 -20.36
C GLY A 152 -13.49 6.61 -21.45
N MET A 153 -12.31 7.18 -21.13
CA MET A 153 -11.18 7.22 -22.07
C MET A 153 -10.48 5.86 -22.15
N LYS A 154 -9.90 5.57 -23.31
CA LYS A 154 -9.21 4.30 -23.59
C LYS A 154 -7.70 4.53 -23.75
N VAL A 155 -6.89 3.71 -23.10
CA VAL A 155 -5.47 3.48 -23.45
C VAL A 155 -5.39 2.16 -24.19
N GLY A 156 -4.70 2.09 -25.32
CA GLY A 156 -4.52 0.88 -26.12
C GLY A 156 -4.93 1.02 -27.58
N TRP A 157 -5.05 -0.12 -28.25
CA TRP A 157 -5.18 -0.24 -29.69
C TRP A 157 -6.63 -0.36 -30.15
N ASN A 158 -6.97 0.38 -31.21
CA ASN A 158 -8.08 0.01 -32.09
C ASN A 158 -7.48 -0.67 -33.33
N PHE A 159 -7.69 -1.98 -33.46
CA PHE A 159 -7.10 -2.77 -34.54
C PHE A 159 -7.76 -2.50 -35.89
N LYS A 160 -9.01 -2.04 -35.91
CA LYS A 160 -9.72 -1.64 -37.15
C LYS A 160 -9.12 -0.41 -37.81
N THR A 161 -8.74 0.60 -37.01
CA THR A 161 -8.21 1.88 -37.51
C THR A 161 -6.68 1.95 -37.46
N GLY A 162 -6.03 1.06 -36.71
CA GLY A 162 -4.60 1.09 -36.44
C GLY A 162 -4.19 2.16 -35.42
N LEU A 163 -5.14 2.78 -34.72
CA LEU A 163 -4.88 3.82 -33.74
C LEU A 163 -4.42 3.22 -32.40
N ASN A 164 -3.23 3.60 -31.93
CA ASN A 164 -2.76 3.33 -30.57
C ASN A 164 -2.91 4.59 -29.70
N ARG A 165 -3.71 4.49 -28.63
CA ARG A 165 -3.94 5.55 -27.66
C ARG A 165 -2.96 5.39 -26.50
N VAL A 166 -2.03 6.32 -26.39
CA VAL A 166 -0.92 6.29 -25.42
C VAL A 166 -0.95 7.56 -24.59
N LEU A 167 -0.82 7.45 -23.27
CA LEU A 167 -0.61 8.66 -22.46
C LEU A 167 0.84 9.10 -22.60
N THR A 168 1.07 10.40 -22.73
CA THR A 168 2.41 10.99 -22.78
C THR A 168 2.46 12.20 -21.87
N SER A 169 3.38 12.19 -20.91
CA SER A 169 3.53 13.25 -19.91
C SER A 169 3.73 14.60 -20.58
N TRP A 170 3.50 15.68 -19.84
CA TRP A 170 4.02 16.98 -20.22
C TRP A 170 5.55 16.96 -20.08
N LYS A 171 6.21 17.86 -20.81
CA LYS A 171 7.65 18.05 -20.68
C LYS A 171 8.03 18.68 -19.35
N ASN A 172 7.20 19.61 -18.86
CA ASN A 172 7.24 20.17 -17.51
C ASN A 172 5.95 20.96 -17.23
N VAL A 173 5.82 21.54 -16.03
CA VAL A 173 4.63 22.28 -15.57
C VAL A 173 4.22 23.46 -16.47
N SER A 174 5.18 24.08 -17.19
CA SER A 174 4.95 25.24 -18.07
C SER A 174 4.97 24.89 -19.57
N ASP A 175 5.22 23.63 -19.91
CA ASP A 175 5.37 23.15 -21.29
C ASP A 175 4.60 21.81 -21.51
N PRO A 176 3.40 21.86 -22.10
CA PRO A 176 2.55 20.70 -22.33
C PRO A 176 2.96 19.84 -23.54
N SER A 177 4.03 20.22 -24.26
CA SER A 177 4.59 19.37 -25.32
C SER A 177 4.94 17.97 -24.79
N ARG A 178 5.07 17.00 -25.70
CA ARG A 178 5.37 15.61 -25.34
C ARG A 178 6.66 15.53 -24.53
N GLY A 179 6.51 15.10 -23.27
CA GLY A 179 7.61 14.72 -22.41
C GLY A 179 8.16 13.33 -22.77
N GLU A 180 9.14 12.88 -21.99
CA GLU A 180 9.83 11.60 -22.20
C GLU A 180 9.04 10.40 -21.67
N SER A 181 8.05 10.64 -20.80
CA SER A 181 7.35 9.58 -20.11
C SER A 181 6.09 9.15 -20.86
N THR A 182 5.90 7.83 -20.99
CA THR A 182 4.77 7.22 -21.69
C THR A 182 4.10 6.14 -20.84
N TYR A 183 2.82 5.88 -21.11
CA TYR A 183 2.07 4.77 -20.52
C TYR A 183 1.16 4.13 -21.58
N GLU A 184 1.43 2.86 -21.86
CA GLU A 184 0.82 2.10 -22.95
C GLU A 184 0.81 0.59 -22.68
N PHE A 185 0.10 -0.14 -23.54
CA PHE A 185 0.21 -1.60 -23.59
C PHE A 185 1.52 -2.01 -24.27
N ASP A 186 2.25 -2.89 -23.61
CA ASP A 186 3.41 -3.58 -24.14
C ASP A 186 3.05 -5.04 -24.46
N ASN A 187 3.76 -5.63 -25.42
CA ASN A 187 3.68 -7.03 -25.82
C ASN A 187 2.26 -7.59 -26.10
N LEU A 188 1.75 -7.39 -27.32
CA LEU A 188 0.38 -7.81 -27.72
C LEU A 188 0.09 -9.32 -27.55
N GLY A 189 1.12 -10.18 -27.46
CA GLY A 189 0.93 -11.61 -27.22
C GLY A 189 0.49 -11.94 -25.79
N LEU A 190 1.03 -11.20 -24.82
CA LEU A 190 0.77 -11.29 -23.38
C LEU A 190 0.77 -9.88 -22.79
N LEU A 191 -0.43 -9.34 -22.65
CA LEU A 191 -0.64 -7.93 -22.35
C LEU A 191 0.01 -7.52 -21.03
N GLN A 192 0.69 -6.38 -21.05
CA GLN A 192 1.16 -5.68 -19.87
C GLN A 192 0.93 -4.18 -20.06
N LEU A 193 0.51 -3.48 -19.01
CA LEU A 193 0.56 -2.02 -18.98
C LEU A 193 1.90 -1.60 -18.40
N VAL A 194 2.61 -0.74 -19.13
CA VAL A 194 3.97 -0.32 -18.78
C VAL A 194 4.04 1.18 -18.78
N SER A 195 4.64 1.76 -17.73
CA SER A 195 5.11 3.14 -17.78
C SER A 195 6.60 3.17 -18.07
N ARG A 196 7.00 4.08 -18.95
CA ARG A 196 8.39 4.25 -19.39
C ARG A 196 8.82 5.69 -19.26
N LYS A 197 10.11 5.89 -19.10
CA LYS A 197 10.78 7.17 -19.30
C LYS A 197 11.85 6.98 -20.37
N GLY A 198 11.61 7.56 -21.55
CA GLY A 198 12.37 7.22 -22.75
C GLY A 198 12.28 5.73 -23.04
N SER A 199 13.42 5.04 -23.07
CA SER A 199 13.48 3.58 -23.29
C SER A 199 13.37 2.74 -22.02
N GLU A 200 13.55 3.35 -20.84
CA GLU A 200 13.59 2.63 -19.56
C GLU A 200 12.18 2.36 -19.05
N LYS A 201 11.90 1.11 -18.64
CA LYS A 201 10.66 0.77 -17.93
C LYS A 201 10.77 1.27 -16.49
N ILE A 202 9.76 2.01 -16.02
CA ILE A 202 9.68 2.52 -14.63
C ILE A 202 8.75 1.63 -13.80
N PHE A 203 7.63 1.22 -14.37
CA PHE A 203 6.65 0.35 -13.74
C PHE A 203 6.06 -0.61 -14.78
N ARG A 204 5.71 -1.81 -14.31
CA ARG A 204 5.02 -2.84 -15.09
C ARG A 204 3.87 -3.40 -14.26
N SER A 205 2.67 -3.44 -14.84
CA SER A 205 1.47 -3.96 -14.18
C SER A 205 1.49 -5.46 -13.92
N GLY A 206 2.47 -6.21 -14.44
CA GLY A 206 2.40 -7.66 -14.54
C GLY A 206 1.59 -8.13 -15.75
N LEU A 207 1.59 -9.44 -15.97
CA LEU A 207 0.96 -10.09 -17.11
C LEU A 207 -0.55 -10.13 -16.95
N TRP A 208 -1.29 -9.94 -18.05
CA TRP A 208 -2.70 -10.29 -18.07
C TRP A 208 -2.87 -11.80 -18.06
N ASN A 209 -3.55 -12.30 -17.03
CA ASN A 209 -3.64 -13.74 -16.76
C ASN A 209 -5.00 -14.36 -17.09
N GLY A 210 -5.81 -13.64 -17.87
CA GLY A 210 -7.17 -14.04 -18.22
C GLY A 210 -8.24 -13.44 -17.30
N LEU A 211 -7.85 -12.97 -16.10
CA LEU A 211 -8.76 -12.34 -15.13
C LEU A 211 -8.31 -10.91 -14.77
N GLN A 212 -7.02 -10.72 -14.52
CA GLN A 212 -6.44 -9.45 -14.09
C GLN A 212 -4.95 -9.35 -14.47
N PHE A 213 -4.32 -8.22 -14.14
CA PHE A 213 -2.87 -8.12 -14.24
C PHE A 213 -2.22 -8.64 -12.95
N SER A 214 -1.23 -9.53 -13.09
CA SER A 214 -0.62 -10.20 -11.94
C SER A 214 0.19 -9.28 -11.02
N GLY A 215 0.65 -8.13 -11.51
CA GLY A 215 1.45 -7.17 -10.77
C GLY A 215 0.65 -5.99 -10.20
N SER A 216 -0.62 -5.84 -10.57
CA SER A 216 -1.46 -4.71 -10.22
C SER A 216 -2.92 -5.12 -10.34
N VAL A 217 -3.49 -5.53 -9.22
CA VAL A 217 -4.86 -5.99 -9.15
C VAL A 217 -5.80 -4.81 -9.39
N LEU A 218 -6.48 -4.85 -10.54
CA LEU A 218 -7.48 -3.85 -10.92
C LEU A 218 -8.86 -4.34 -10.47
N THR A 219 -9.18 -4.19 -9.19
CA THR A 219 -10.50 -4.54 -8.64
C THR A 219 -11.45 -3.34 -8.64
N VAL A 220 -12.74 -3.64 -8.83
CA VAL A 220 -13.81 -2.65 -8.65
C VAL A 220 -13.80 -2.20 -7.20
N ASN A 221 -13.85 -0.88 -6.98
CA ASN A 221 -13.91 -0.30 -5.65
C ASN A 221 -14.90 0.89 -5.63
N ALA A 222 -14.97 1.56 -4.48
CA ALA A 222 -15.88 2.69 -4.27
C ALA A 222 -15.60 3.89 -5.22
N VAL A 223 -14.42 3.98 -5.81
CA VAL A 223 -13.97 5.11 -6.65
C VAL A 223 -14.13 4.82 -8.14
N PHE A 224 -13.73 3.63 -8.61
CA PHE A 224 -13.73 3.31 -10.04
C PHE A 224 -14.03 1.83 -10.33
N LYS A 225 -14.48 1.60 -11.56
CA LYS A 225 -14.70 0.28 -12.17
C LYS A 225 -13.71 0.12 -13.33
N PRO A 226 -12.64 -0.67 -13.19
CA PRO A 226 -11.72 -0.93 -14.29
C PRO A 226 -12.38 -1.84 -15.34
N ASN A 227 -12.02 -1.64 -16.60
CA ASN A 227 -12.47 -2.44 -17.73
C ASN A 227 -11.30 -2.65 -18.69
N VAL A 228 -10.95 -3.92 -18.91
CA VAL A 228 -9.94 -4.33 -19.87
C VAL A 228 -10.64 -5.15 -20.95
N VAL A 229 -10.51 -4.71 -22.21
CA VAL A 229 -11.04 -5.41 -23.37
C VAL A 229 -9.89 -5.86 -24.24
N TYR A 230 -9.93 -7.10 -24.68
CA TYR A 230 -9.01 -7.65 -25.67
C TYR A 230 -9.75 -8.63 -26.59
N ASP A 231 -10.06 -8.16 -27.79
CA ASP A 231 -10.71 -8.95 -28.84
C ASP A 231 -10.08 -8.66 -30.23
N ASN A 232 -10.75 -9.11 -31.30
CA ASN A 232 -10.27 -8.93 -32.67
C ASN A 232 -10.34 -7.48 -33.17
N ASP A 233 -11.14 -6.64 -32.50
CA ASP A 233 -11.46 -5.28 -32.91
C ASP A 233 -10.65 -4.25 -32.13
N GLU A 234 -10.55 -4.42 -30.81
CA GLU A 234 -9.86 -3.49 -29.91
C GLU A 234 -9.14 -4.19 -28.75
N LEU A 235 -8.07 -3.54 -28.30
CA LEU A 235 -7.38 -3.80 -27.04
C LEU A 235 -7.35 -2.50 -26.26
N TYR A 236 -7.95 -2.44 -25.08
CA TYR A 236 -7.82 -1.25 -24.25
C TYR A 236 -8.00 -1.50 -22.76
N TYR A 237 -7.44 -0.58 -21.99
CA TYR A 237 -7.79 -0.31 -20.61
C TYR A 237 -8.60 0.98 -20.56
N MET A 238 -9.73 0.90 -19.87
CA MET A 238 -10.63 2.00 -19.56
C MET A 238 -11.05 1.84 -18.11
N TYR A 239 -11.55 2.91 -17.50
CA TYR A 239 -12.30 2.80 -16.26
C TYR A 239 -13.52 3.71 -16.31
N GLU A 240 -14.54 3.36 -15.53
CA GLU A 240 -15.67 4.23 -15.22
C GLU A 240 -15.58 4.71 -13.77
N ALA A 241 -16.15 5.87 -13.47
CA ALA A 241 -16.36 6.25 -12.07
C ALA A 241 -17.43 5.33 -11.47
N ASN A 242 -17.25 4.90 -10.22
CA ASN A 242 -18.19 3.98 -9.60
C ASN A 242 -19.56 4.63 -9.34
N ASP A 243 -19.55 5.92 -9.03
CA ASP A 243 -20.73 6.78 -8.85
C ASP A 243 -20.49 8.14 -9.56
N ASN A 244 -21.54 8.77 -10.09
CA ASN A 244 -21.46 10.04 -10.82
C ASN A 244 -20.98 11.23 -9.97
N SER A 245 -21.08 11.12 -8.64
CA SER A 245 -20.56 12.09 -7.66
C SER A 245 -19.05 11.99 -7.45
N VAL A 246 -18.45 10.85 -7.77
CA VAL A 246 -17.00 10.64 -7.66
C VAL A 246 -16.32 11.27 -8.87
N VAL A 247 -15.44 12.24 -8.60
CA VAL A 247 -14.62 12.89 -9.62
C VAL A 247 -13.18 12.41 -9.47
N THR A 248 -12.73 11.58 -10.43
CA THR A 248 -11.41 10.94 -10.39
C THR A 248 -10.75 10.89 -11.76
N ARG A 249 -9.41 11.01 -11.79
CA ARG A 249 -8.58 10.96 -13.01
C ARG A 249 -7.27 10.23 -12.77
N MET A 250 -6.63 9.80 -13.85
CA MET A 250 -5.28 9.26 -13.86
C MET A 250 -4.39 10.22 -14.61
N THR A 251 -3.22 10.54 -14.07
CA THR A 251 -2.27 11.39 -14.76
C THR A 251 -0.88 10.78 -14.71
N LEU A 252 -0.21 10.78 -15.86
CA LEU A 252 1.18 10.38 -16.01
C LEU A 252 2.07 11.57 -15.71
N THR A 253 2.90 11.45 -14.68
CA THR A 253 3.88 12.47 -14.32
C THR A 253 5.06 12.44 -15.29
N ASP A 254 5.82 13.53 -15.32
CA ASP A 254 7.09 13.64 -16.04
C ASP A 254 8.15 12.63 -15.53
N SER A 255 8.06 12.23 -14.26
CA SER A 255 8.88 11.16 -13.68
C SER A 255 8.55 9.75 -14.16
N GLY A 256 7.46 9.55 -14.92
CA GLY A 256 7.05 8.23 -15.41
C GLY A 256 6.13 7.46 -14.45
N SER A 257 5.60 8.13 -13.41
CA SER A 257 4.69 7.55 -12.44
C SER A 257 3.24 7.82 -12.83
N ILE A 258 2.36 6.85 -12.66
CA ILE A 258 0.92 7.02 -12.86
C ILE A 258 0.27 7.31 -11.52
N GLN A 259 -0.43 8.43 -11.42
CA GLN A 259 -1.16 8.82 -10.20
C GLN A 259 -2.66 8.72 -10.43
N ARG A 260 -3.38 8.02 -9.54
CA ARG A 260 -4.84 8.12 -9.42
C ARG A 260 -5.16 9.24 -8.46
N LEU A 261 -5.94 10.21 -8.93
CA LEU A 261 -6.29 11.40 -8.20
C LEU A 261 -7.80 11.43 -7.95
N LEU A 262 -8.20 11.82 -6.75
CA LEU A 262 -9.59 12.02 -6.34
C LEU A 262 -9.79 13.49 -5.98
N LEU A 263 -10.83 14.11 -6.55
CA LEU A 263 -11.15 15.50 -6.24
C LEU A 263 -11.86 15.59 -4.88
N ASN A 264 -11.30 16.37 -3.97
CA ASN A 264 -11.99 16.73 -2.74
C ASN A 264 -13.00 17.84 -3.02
N GLN A 265 -14.29 17.54 -2.94
CA GLN A 265 -15.35 18.51 -3.24
C GLN A 265 -15.35 19.73 -2.31
N GLY A 266 -14.85 19.60 -1.09
CA GLY A 266 -14.80 20.72 -0.12
C GLY A 266 -13.72 21.74 -0.43
N SER A 267 -12.51 21.30 -0.78
CA SER A 267 -11.36 22.18 -1.06
C SER A 267 -11.14 22.46 -2.55
N GLY A 268 -11.70 21.66 -3.45
CA GLY A 268 -11.40 21.71 -4.89
C GLY A 268 -10.00 21.19 -5.26
N GLU A 269 -9.29 20.58 -4.30
CA GLU A 269 -7.95 20.03 -4.47
C GLU A 269 -7.97 18.55 -4.86
N TRP A 270 -6.91 18.11 -5.52
CA TRP A 270 -6.72 16.71 -5.91
C TRP A 270 -5.88 15.97 -4.88
N ASN A 271 -6.45 14.93 -4.28
CA ASN A 271 -5.74 14.02 -3.41
C ASN A 271 -5.24 12.81 -4.20
N VAL A 272 -3.99 12.41 -3.96
CA VAL A 272 -3.42 11.18 -4.50
C VAL A 272 -4.03 10.00 -3.75
N MET A 273 -4.78 9.16 -4.47
CA MET A 273 -5.33 7.91 -3.94
C MET A 273 -4.23 6.83 -3.92
N TYR A 274 -3.51 6.68 -5.04
CA TYR A 274 -2.34 5.82 -5.14
C TYR A 274 -1.43 6.30 -6.29
N THR A 275 -0.19 5.83 -6.28
CA THR A 275 0.78 5.99 -7.37
C THR A 275 1.21 4.60 -7.85
N ALA A 276 1.52 4.46 -9.13
CA ALA A 276 2.21 3.30 -9.70
C ALA A 276 3.52 3.81 -10.32
N PRO A 277 4.70 3.40 -9.81
CA PRO A 277 4.92 2.41 -8.74
C PRO A 277 4.44 2.90 -7.35
N ASN A 278 3.89 1.99 -6.53
CA ASN A 278 3.34 2.32 -5.21
C ASN A 278 4.37 2.18 -4.08
N ASP A 279 5.28 1.21 -4.23
CA ASP A 279 6.36 0.92 -3.30
C ASP A 279 7.68 0.65 -4.06
N MET A 280 8.76 0.35 -3.34
CA MET A 280 10.07 0.04 -3.94
C MET A 280 10.09 -1.29 -4.73
N CYS A 281 9.15 -2.21 -4.49
CA CYS A 281 9.03 -3.47 -5.21
C CYS A 281 8.23 -3.33 -6.52
N ASP A 282 7.47 -2.25 -6.69
CA ASP A 282 6.83 -1.90 -7.96
C ASP A 282 7.78 -1.20 -8.94
N VAL A 283 8.88 -0.64 -8.45
CA VAL A 283 9.92 -0.05 -9.29
C VAL A 283 10.54 -1.15 -10.13
N TYR A 284 10.45 -0.99 -11.45
CA TYR A 284 10.84 -2.04 -12.39
C TYR A 284 12.29 -2.49 -12.16
N GLY A 285 12.47 -3.80 -11.95
CA GLY A 285 13.79 -4.42 -11.85
C GLY A 285 14.61 -4.02 -10.62
N ASN A 286 14.00 -3.50 -9.56
CA ASN A 286 14.69 -2.98 -8.37
C ASN A 286 15.66 -3.99 -7.70
N CYS A 287 15.34 -5.29 -7.72
CA CYS A 287 16.20 -6.34 -7.16
C CYS A 287 17.19 -6.98 -8.15
N GLY A 288 17.29 -6.43 -9.37
CA GLY A 288 18.15 -6.95 -10.42
C GLY A 288 17.71 -8.32 -10.97
N ALA A 289 18.57 -8.90 -11.80
CA ALA A 289 18.32 -10.21 -12.40
C ALA A 289 18.33 -11.35 -11.37
N ASN A 290 17.40 -12.29 -11.49
CA ASN A 290 17.22 -13.47 -10.63
C ASN A 290 17.08 -13.13 -9.13
N GLY A 291 16.65 -11.90 -8.82
CA GLY A 291 16.26 -11.46 -7.48
C GLY A 291 14.74 -11.37 -7.36
N ILE A 292 14.24 -11.48 -6.13
CA ILE A 292 12.82 -11.30 -5.78
C ILE A 292 12.69 -10.18 -4.74
N CYS A 293 11.71 -9.31 -4.94
CA CYS A 293 11.38 -8.25 -4.00
C CYS A 293 10.28 -8.68 -3.02
N ARG A 294 10.52 -8.50 -1.73
CA ARG A 294 9.62 -8.84 -0.61
C ARG A 294 9.53 -7.62 0.30
N ILE A 295 8.46 -6.84 0.17
CA ILE A 295 8.32 -5.56 0.88
C ILE A 295 8.24 -5.72 2.41
N SER A 296 7.85 -6.91 2.89
CA SER A 296 7.80 -7.29 4.31
C SER A 296 9.17 -7.59 4.91
N LYS A 297 10.20 -7.82 4.11
CA LYS A 297 11.54 -8.22 4.58
C LYS A 297 12.54 -7.07 4.61
N ARG A 298 13.59 -7.24 5.42
CA ARG A 298 14.75 -6.34 5.48
C ARG A 298 16.04 -7.15 5.45
N PRO A 299 16.83 -7.10 4.35
CA PRO A 299 16.64 -6.31 3.12
C PRO A 299 15.42 -6.75 2.30
N ILE A 300 14.86 -5.83 1.49
CA ILE A 300 13.67 -6.11 0.66
C ILE A 300 13.97 -7.02 -0.55
N CYS A 301 15.24 -7.11 -0.96
CA CYS A 301 15.65 -7.95 -2.09
C CYS A 301 16.40 -9.19 -1.60
N GLU A 302 15.95 -10.34 -2.08
CA GLU A 302 16.59 -11.63 -1.85
C GLU A 302 16.89 -12.29 -3.20
N CYS A 303 17.93 -13.12 -3.26
CA CYS A 303 18.12 -13.98 -4.42
C CYS A 303 17.06 -15.07 -4.43
N LEU A 304 16.62 -15.49 -5.62
CA LEU A 304 15.78 -16.68 -5.76
C LEU A 304 16.47 -17.89 -5.11
N LYS A 305 15.70 -18.83 -4.55
CA LYS A 305 16.27 -20.05 -3.96
C LYS A 305 17.08 -20.81 -5.02
N GLY A 306 18.28 -21.27 -4.66
CA GLY A 306 19.27 -21.81 -5.61
C GLY A 306 20.25 -20.78 -6.18
N PHE A 307 20.04 -19.48 -5.93
CA PHE A 307 20.89 -18.39 -6.43
C PHE A 307 21.69 -17.72 -5.30
N VAL A 308 22.73 -17.00 -5.70
CA VAL A 308 23.61 -16.18 -4.86
C VAL A 308 23.91 -14.83 -5.52
N PRO A 309 24.20 -13.77 -4.74
CA PRO A 309 24.53 -12.47 -5.31
C PRO A 309 25.74 -12.55 -6.24
N LYS A 310 25.68 -11.89 -7.41
CA LYS A 310 26.86 -11.77 -8.31
C LYS A 310 28.01 -11.05 -7.61
N GLN A 311 27.67 -10.04 -6.79
CA GLN A 311 28.61 -9.21 -6.06
C GLN A 311 28.19 -9.12 -4.59
N PRO A 312 28.67 -10.04 -3.72
CA PRO A 312 28.25 -10.10 -2.31
C PRO A 312 28.47 -8.78 -1.54
N LYS A 313 29.59 -8.10 -1.79
CA LYS A 313 29.91 -6.83 -1.13
C LYS A 313 28.94 -5.69 -1.48
N GLU A 314 28.45 -5.65 -2.72
CA GLU A 314 27.45 -4.67 -3.13
C GLU A 314 26.08 -5.01 -2.51
N TRP A 315 25.75 -6.29 -2.47
CA TRP A 315 24.51 -6.79 -1.88
C TRP A 315 24.39 -6.49 -0.38
N GLU A 316 25.51 -6.60 0.36
CA GLU A 316 25.60 -6.26 1.80
C GLU A 316 25.32 -4.77 2.08
N VAL A 317 25.64 -3.89 1.13
CA VAL A 317 25.37 -2.44 1.23
C VAL A 317 24.10 -2.02 0.49
N LEU A 318 23.19 -2.97 0.24
CA LEU A 318 21.87 -2.75 -0.36
C LEU A 318 21.91 -2.27 -1.83
N ASN A 319 23.00 -2.54 -2.55
CA ASN A 319 23.08 -2.35 -3.99
C ASN A 319 22.79 -3.69 -4.71
N TRP A 320 21.59 -3.79 -5.29
CA TRP A 320 21.10 -5.01 -5.94
C TRP A 320 21.21 -5.00 -7.46
N ILE A 321 21.78 -3.95 -8.07
CA ILE A 321 21.83 -3.76 -9.53
C ILE A 321 22.51 -4.96 -10.22
N GLY A 322 23.54 -5.55 -9.59
CA GLY A 322 24.23 -6.71 -10.13
C GLY A 322 23.36 -7.98 -10.22
N GLY A 323 22.28 -8.06 -9.45
CA GLY A 323 21.42 -9.24 -9.35
C GLY A 323 22.14 -10.48 -8.81
N CYS A 324 21.58 -11.64 -9.13
CA CYS A 324 21.99 -12.95 -8.65
C CYS A 324 22.35 -13.89 -9.81
N VAL A 325 23.14 -14.91 -9.50
CA VAL A 325 23.48 -16.03 -10.38
C VAL A 325 23.20 -17.34 -9.67
N ARG A 326 22.96 -18.40 -10.44
CA ARG A 326 22.80 -19.73 -9.87
C ARG A 326 24.05 -20.11 -9.09
N ARG A 327 23.84 -20.67 -7.90
CA ARG A 327 24.91 -21.23 -7.07
C ARG A 327 25.59 -22.40 -7.78
N ILE A 328 24.79 -23.24 -8.43
CA ILE A 328 25.23 -24.41 -9.19
C ILE A 328 24.73 -24.25 -10.63
N PRO A 329 25.62 -24.27 -11.64
CA PRO A 329 25.21 -24.20 -13.04
C PRO A 329 24.33 -25.40 -13.44
N LEU A 330 23.34 -25.14 -14.30
CA LEU A 330 22.55 -26.20 -14.93
C LEU A 330 23.42 -26.95 -15.94
N THR A 331 23.26 -28.27 -15.99
CA THR A 331 24.05 -29.15 -16.88
C THR A 331 23.19 -29.80 -17.97
N CYS A 332 21.87 -29.61 -17.91
CA CYS A 332 20.86 -30.25 -18.75
C CYS A 332 20.97 -31.78 -18.72
N GLN A 333 21.35 -32.35 -17.58
CA GLN A 333 21.47 -33.80 -17.38
C GLN A 333 20.26 -34.37 -16.63
N LYS A 334 20.17 -35.71 -16.57
CA LYS A 334 19.12 -36.39 -15.81
C LYS A 334 19.20 -36.01 -14.33
N GLY A 335 18.09 -35.55 -13.76
CA GLY A 335 17.95 -35.20 -12.35
C GLY A 335 17.57 -33.74 -12.08
N GLU A 336 17.67 -32.86 -13.08
CA GLU A 336 17.09 -31.52 -12.98
C GLU A 336 15.56 -31.57 -12.86
N GLY A 337 15.01 -30.50 -12.34
CA GLY A 337 13.57 -30.32 -12.13
C GLY A 337 13.29 -28.89 -11.74
N PHE A 338 12.17 -28.66 -11.06
CA PHE A 338 11.70 -27.30 -10.81
C PHE A 338 11.34 -27.04 -9.36
N LEU A 339 11.68 -25.84 -8.91
CA LEU A 339 11.19 -25.27 -7.67
C LEU A 339 9.97 -24.41 -7.96
N LYS A 340 8.86 -24.73 -7.33
CA LYS A 340 7.66 -23.90 -7.36
C LYS A 340 7.87 -22.67 -6.47
N LEU A 341 7.64 -21.48 -7.03
CA LEU A 341 7.55 -20.23 -6.29
C LEU A 341 6.12 -19.70 -6.41
N GLU A 342 5.48 -19.53 -5.26
CA GLU A 342 4.07 -19.18 -5.15
C GLU A 342 3.89 -17.70 -4.80
N GLY A 343 2.75 -17.13 -5.16
CA GLY A 343 2.36 -15.80 -4.71
C GLY A 343 3.16 -14.64 -5.28
N VAL A 344 3.57 -14.73 -6.55
CA VAL A 344 4.46 -13.71 -7.15
C VAL A 344 3.90 -13.03 -8.40
N LYS A 345 4.38 -11.80 -8.63
CA LYS A 345 4.36 -11.17 -9.96
C LYS A 345 5.32 -11.92 -10.88
N LEU A 346 4.80 -12.54 -11.94
CA LEU A 346 5.62 -13.26 -12.92
C LEU A 346 6.70 -12.36 -13.57
N PRO A 347 7.87 -12.91 -13.90
CA PRO A 347 8.98 -12.16 -14.51
C PRO A 347 8.60 -11.43 -15.81
N ASP A 348 9.37 -10.40 -16.17
CA ASP A 348 9.20 -9.69 -17.44
C ASP A 348 9.47 -10.58 -18.68
N LEU A 349 8.88 -10.23 -19.81
CA LEU A 349 8.92 -10.99 -21.06
C LEU A 349 10.09 -10.59 -21.95
N VAL A 350 11.32 -10.65 -21.41
CA VAL A 350 12.53 -10.26 -22.16
C VAL A 350 12.92 -11.32 -23.20
N GLN A 351 12.98 -12.59 -22.77
CA GLN A 351 13.21 -13.74 -23.65
C GLN A 351 12.26 -14.85 -23.22
N TYR A 352 11.24 -15.12 -24.03
CA TYR A 352 10.17 -16.02 -23.66
C TYR A 352 9.59 -16.77 -24.86
N TRP A 353 8.83 -17.82 -24.58
CA TRP A 353 8.02 -18.54 -25.55
C TRP A 353 6.65 -18.82 -24.97
N LEU A 354 5.62 -18.71 -25.81
CA LEU A 354 4.22 -18.82 -25.41
C LEU A 354 3.49 -19.85 -26.30
N ASN A 355 2.78 -20.77 -25.66
CA ASN A 355 1.81 -21.63 -26.32
C ASN A 355 0.54 -21.76 -25.48
N LYS A 356 -0.54 -21.10 -25.89
CA LYS A 356 -1.81 -21.04 -25.15
C LYS A 356 -2.58 -22.38 -25.09
N SER A 357 -2.20 -23.38 -25.89
CA SER A 357 -2.93 -24.65 -25.98
C SER A 357 -2.34 -25.77 -25.12
N MET A 358 -1.10 -25.62 -24.66
CA MET A 358 -0.40 -26.65 -23.89
C MET A 358 -0.86 -26.72 -22.43
N SER A 359 -0.82 -27.92 -21.84
CA SER A 359 -0.99 -28.09 -20.40
C SER A 359 0.27 -27.70 -19.62
N LEU A 360 0.15 -27.56 -18.30
CA LEU A 360 1.27 -27.26 -17.42
C LEU A 360 2.29 -28.41 -17.39
N GLU A 361 1.84 -29.66 -17.40
CA GLU A 361 2.69 -30.86 -17.43
C GLU A 361 3.43 -31.01 -18.77
N GLU A 362 2.75 -30.69 -19.88
CA GLU A 362 3.40 -30.61 -21.20
C GLU A 362 4.45 -29.48 -21.22
N CYS A 363 4.15 -28.35 -20.59
CA CYS A 363 5.07 -27.22 -20.46
C CYS A 363 6.35 -27.60 -19.69
N GLU A 364 6.19 -28.32 -18.57
CA GLU A 364 7.31 -28.85 -17.79
C GLU A 364 8.19 -29.77 -18.65
N ALA A 365 7.57 -30.72 -19.35
CA ALA A 365 8.29 -31.67 -20.20
C ALA A 365 9.03 -30.98 -21.35
N GLU A 366 8.44 -29.96 -21.99
CA GLU A 366 9.11 -29.18 -23.04
C GLU A 366 10.23 -28.30 -22.49
N CYS A 367 10.03 -27.67 -21.32
CA CYS A 367 11.08 -26.90 -20.66
C CYS A 367 12.28 -27.78 -20.29
N LEU A 368 12.07 -29.01 -19.80
CA LEU A 368 13.16 -29.94 -19.50
C LEU A 368 13.96 -30.33 -20.74
N LYS A 369 13.28 -30.56 -21.88
CA LYS A 369 13.94 -30.87 -23.17
C LYS A 369 14.78 -29.70 -23.68
N ASN A 370 14.36 -28.47 -23.41
CA ASN A 370 15.06 -27.28 -23.84
C ASN A 370 16.06 -26.80 -22.77
N CYS A 371 17.36 -27.09 -22.98
CA CYS A 371 18.42 -26.74 -22.02
C CYS A 371 18.58 -25.24 -21.73
N SER A 372 17.99 -24.36 -22.56
CA SER A 372 18.01 -22.91 -22.32
C SER A 372 16.84 -22.44 -21.47
N CYS A 373 15.82 -23.27 -21.25
CA CYS A 373 14.65 -22.90 -20.45
C CYS A 373 15.05 -22.73 -18.98
N THR A 374 14.74 -21.57 -18.40
CA THR A 374 15.10 -21.21 -17.02
C THR A 374 13.92 -21.25 -16.06
N ALA A 375 12.70 -21.04 -16.55
CA ALA A 375 11.48 -21.15 -15.79
C ALA A 375 10.26 -21.34 -16.70
N TYR A 376 9.14 -21.80 -16.13
CA TYR A 376 7.85 -21.83 -16.82
C TYR A 376 6.67 -21.55 -15.88
N ALA A 377 5.53 -21.18 -16.46
CA ALA A 377 4.26 -20.94 -15.77
C ALA A 377 3.05 -21.20 -16.69
N ASN A 378 1.86 -21.22 -16.11
CA ASN A 378 0.64 -21.06 -16.88
C ASN A 378 0.54 -19.65 -17.47
N SER A 379 -0.02 -19.52 -18.68
CA SER A 379 -0.26 -18.21 -19.30
C SER A 379 -1.63 -17.61 -18.99
N ASP A 380 -2.58 -18.46 -18.57
CA ASP A 380 -3.94 -18.09 -18.20
C ASP A 380 -4.34 -18.92 -16.99
N ILE A 381 -4.85 -18.29 -15.93
CA ILE A 381 -5.18 -18.97 -14.67
C ILE A 381 -6.63 -19.47 -14.61
N ARG A 382 -7.46 -19.15 -15.61
CA ARG A 382 -8.87 -19.56 -15.61
C ARG A 382 -9.01 -21.07 -15.75
N ASN A 383 -10.11 -21.61 -15.25
CA ASN A 383 -10.47 -23.03 -15.36
C ASN A 383 -9.40 -24.02 -14.84
N GLY A 384 -8.62 -23.63 -13.82
CA GLY A 384 -7.56 -24.47 -13.25
C GLY A 384 -6.18 -24.29 -13.90
N GLY A 385 -6.03 -23.30 -14.78
CA GLY A 385 -4.75 -22.95 -15.41
C GLY A 385 -4.57 -23.59 -16.79
N SER A 386 -4.11 -22.80 -17.76
CA SER A 386 -3.83 -23.27 -19.11
C SER A 386 -2.76 -22.45 -19.84
N GLY A 387 -2.19 -23.08 -20.86
CA GLY A 387 -1.15 -22.51 -21.70
C GLY A 387 0.21 -22.54 -21.02
N CYS A 388 1.26 -22.54 -21.85
CA CYS A 388 2.64 -22.66 -21.44
C CYS A 388 3.37 -21.34 -21.72
N LEU A 389 3.90 -20.72 -20.68
CA LEU A 389 4.82 -19.60 -20.76
C LEU A 389 6.19 -20.04 -20.26
N MET A 390 7.20 -20.04 -21.14
CA MET A 390 8.58 -20.37 -20.78
C MET A 390 9.47 -19.13 -20.87
N TRP A 391 10.42 -19.01 -19.95
CA TRP A 391 11.47 -17.98 -19.98
C TRP A 391 12.83 -18.58 -20.32
N PHE A 392 13.65 -17.76 -20.95
CA PHE A 392 15.04 -18.05 -21.29
C PHE A 392 15.95 -16.96 -20.68
N GLY A 393 17.06 -17.36 -20.06
CA GLY A 393 17.99 -16.41 -19.45
C GLY A 393 17.52 -15.84 -18.09
N ASP A 394 17.90 -14.59 -17.83
CA ASP A 394 17.71 -13.92 -16.55
C ASP A 394 16.24 -13.56 -16.31
N LEU A 395 15.75 -13.88 -15.11
CA LEU A 395 14.38 -13.56 -14.67
C LEU A 395 14.40 -12.19 -13.98
N ILE A 396 13.59 -11.24 -14.43
CA ILE A 396 13.66 -9.83 -13.98
C ILE A 396 12.27 -9.37 -13.52
N ASP A 397 12.26 -8.44 -12.56
CA ASP A 397 11.04 -7.74 -12.10
C ASP A 397 10.02 -8.67 -11.41
N ILE A 398 10.51 -9.49 -10.49
CA ILE A 398 9.73 -10.41 -9.66
C ILE A 398 9.50 -9.76 -8.29
N ARG A 399 8.25 -9.78 -7.82
CA ARG A 399 7.88 -9.41 -6.44
C ARG A 399 6.94 -10.44 -5.85
N GLU A 400 7.00 -10.60 -4.54
CA GLU A 400 5.99 -11.31 -3.76
C GLU A 400 4.81 -10.38 -3.45
N PHE A 401 3.60 -10.95 -3.45
CA PHE A 401 2.41 -10.31 -2.93
C PHE A 401 2.15 -10.76 -1.50
N ILE A 402 1.72 -9.81 -0.66
CA ILE A 402 1.28 -10.09 0.72
C ILE A 402 -0.21 -10.44 0.74
N ASP A 403 -0.96 -9.99 -0.27
CA ASP A 403 -2.39 -10.24 -0.41
C ASP A 403 -2.62 -11.46 -1.31
N GLU A 404 -3.56 -12.34 -0.94
CA GLU A 404 -3.91 -13.57 -1.67
C GLU A 404 -4.50 -13.31 -3.08
N GLU A 405 -4.76 -12.05 -3.43
CA GLU A 405 -5.36 -11.66 -4.70
C GLU A 405 -4.28 -11.39 -5.77
N GLY A 406 -4.26 -12.20 -6.84
CA GLY A 406 -3.33 -12.04 -7.96
C GLY A 406 -2.05 -12.86 -7.89
N GLU A 407 -2.01 -13.80 -6.95
CA GLU A 407 -0.96 -14.80 -6.82
C GLU A 407 -0.83 -15.63 -8.10
N GLU A 408 0.39 -15.69 -8.62
CA GLU A 408 0.76 -16.61 -9.67
C GLU A 408 1.93 -17.47 -9.23
N ASP A 409 1.83 -18.74 -9.59
CA ASP A 409 2.86 -19.72 -9.36
C ASP A 409 3.71 -19.84 -10.61
N PHE A 410 5.03 -19.88 -10.43
CA PHE A 410 5.93 -20.29 -11.50
C PHE A 410 7.05 -21.18 -11.01
N TYR A 411 7.63 -21.90 -11.97
CA TYR A 411 8.49 -23.04 -11.73
C TYR A 411 9.88 -22.72 -12.25
N ILE A 412 10.83 -22.57 -11.34
CA ILE A 412 12.22 -22.21 -11.66
C ILE A 412 13.04 -23.49 -11.82
N ARG A 413 13.78 -23.62 -12.92
CA ARG A 413 14.62 -24.78 -13.18
C ARG A 413 15.85 -24.79 -12.29
N GLU A 414 16.02 -25.88 -11.56
CA GLU A 414 17.08 -26.09 -10.58
C GLU A 414 17.73 -27.48 -10.72
N PRO A 415 19.00 -27.65 -10.31
CA PRO A 415 19.65 -28.94 -10.31
C PRO A 415 19.10 -29.85 -9.19
N ALA A 416 19.21 -31.17 -9.39
CA ALA A 416 18.75 -32.21 -8.46
C ALA A 416 19.12 -31.96 -6.99
N SER A 417 20.33 -31.44 -6.75
CA SER A 417 20.87 -31.18 -5.41
C SER A 417 20.15 -30.08 -4.64
N GLU A 418 19.50 -29.17 -5.35
CA GLU A 418 18.70 -28.07 -4.79
C GLU A 418 17.23 -28.48 -4.62
N LEU A 419 16.79 -29.51 -5.36
CA LEU A 419 15.46 -30.09 -5.31
C LEU A 419 15.37 -31.12 -4.16
N GLY A 420 14.93 -30.67 -2.98
CA GLY A 420 14.77 -31.54 -1.81
C GLY A 420 15.65 -31.18 -0.61
N GLN A 421 16.46 -30.12 -0.69
CA GLN A 421 16.96 -29.49 0.52
C GLN A 421 15.84 -28.65 1.16
N ARG A 422 15.19 -29.23 2.18
CA ARG A 422 14.80 -28.42 3.35
C ARG A 422 16.11 -27.79 3.82
N THR A 423 16.31 -26.50 3.57
CA THR A 423 17.50 -25.81 4.03
C THR A 423 17.53 -25.94 5.55
N LYS A 424 18.72 -25.98 6.15
CA LYS A 424 18.90 -26.04 7.61
C LYS A 424 18.11 -24.98 8.39
N GLU A 425 17.65 -23.93 7.72
CA GLU A 425 16.77 -22.89 8.24
C GLU A 425 15.37 -23.42 8.64
N ASP A 426 14.86 -24.49 8.01
CA ASP A 426 13.63 -25.19 8.42
C ASP A 426 13.83 -26.16 9.61
N LEU A 427 15.07 -26.33 10.09
CA LEU A 427 15.47 -27.34 11.09
C LEU A 427 16.00 -26.75 12.41
N ASP A 428 15.94 -25.44 12.61
CA ASP A 428 16.43 -24.80 13.85
C ASP A 428 15.42 -24.81 15.02
N MET A 429 14.35 -25.61 14.93
CA MET A 429 13.58 -26.02 16.11
C MET A 429 13.92 -27.48 16.46
N PRO A 430 14.66 -27.75 17.56
CA PRO A 430 14.99 -29.12 17.92
C PRO A 430 13.71 -29.86 18.32
N LEU A 431 13.22 -30.72 17.42
CA LEU A 431 12.12 -31.64 17.68
C LEU A 431 12.62 -32.78 18.57
N PHE A 432 12.08 -32.90 19.78
CA PHE A 432 12.36 -34.01 20.70
C PHE A 432 11.26 -35.07 20.57
N ASP A 433 11.64 -36.35 20.62
CA ASP A 433 10.66 -37.43 20.68
C ASP A 433 9.92 -37.42 22.02
N PHE A 434 8.67 -37.89 22.01
CA PHE A 434 7.79 -37.89 23.18
C PHE A 434 8.34 -38.71 24.35
N VAL A 435 9.10 -39.77 24.10
CA VAL A 435 9.70 -40.62 25.15
C VAL A 435 10.78 -39.86 25.91
N THR A 436 11.59 -39.07 25.21
CA THR A 436 12.60 -38.17 25.78
C THR A 436 11.94 -37.08 26.62
N ILE A 437 10.80 -36.53 26.17
CA ILE A 437 10.03 -35.53 26.92
C ILE A 437 9.48 -36.13 28.21
N VAL A 438 8.74 -37.24 28.13
CA VAL A 438 8.16 -37.92 29.30
C VAL A 438 9.22 -38.33 30.32
N ARG A 439 10.36 -38.86 29.88
CA ARG A 439 11.45 -39.24 30.80
C ARG A 439 12.08 -38.02 31.48
N SER A 440 12.23 -36.90 30.77
CA SER A 440 12.92 -35.71 31.30
C SER A 440 12.02 -34.85 32.19
N THR A 441 10.72 -34.81 31.92
CA THR A 441 9.73 -34.14 32.79
C THR A 441 9.26 -35.02 33.95
N ASN A 442 9.69 -36.29 33.99
CA ASN A 442 9.16 -37.33 34.89
C ASN A 442 7.63 -37.42 34.79
N ASN A 443 7.16 -37.68 33.56
CA ASN A 443 5.76 -37.72 33.19
C ASN A 443 5.00 -36.46 33.64
N PHE A 444 5.58 -35.28 33.37
CA PHE A 444 5.00 -33.97 33.69
C PHE A 444 4.69 -33.74 35.18
N SER A 445 5.49 -34.38 36.06
CA SER A 445 5.38 -34.21 37.51
C SER A 445 5.58 -32.76 37.95
N CYS A 446 4.79 -32.29 38.91
CA CYS A 446 4.90 -30.93 39.46
C CYS A 446 6.26 -30.63 40.09
N THR A 447 7.00 -31.65 40.56
CA THR A 447 8.38 -31.48 41.04
C THR A 447 9.34 -30.96 39.96
N ASN A 448 9.03 -31.17 38.68
CA ASN A 448 9.82 -30.67 37.55
C ASN A 448 9.18 -29.45 36.88
N LYS A 449 8.02 -28.99 37.33
CA LYS A 449 7.37 -27.79 36.83
C LYS A 449 8.06 -26.55 37.42
N ILE A 450 8.54 -25.68 36.56
CA ILE A 450 9.25 -24.45 36.94
C ILE A 450 8.27 -23.29 37.10
N GLY A 451 7.19 -23.30 36.34
CA GLY A 451 6.15 -22.26 36.39
C GLY A 451 5.04 -22.53 35.37
N GLU A 452 4.01 -21.72 35.39
CA GLU A 452 2.90 -21.74 34.44
C GLU A 452 2.47 -20.30 34.15
N GLY A 453 2.30 -19.98 32.88
CA GLY A 453 1.86 -18.67 32.40
C GLY A 453 0.84 -18.80 31.27
N GLY A 454 0.55 -17.69 30.57
CA GLY A 454 -0.44 -17.64 29.48
C GLY A 454 -0.17 -18.58 28.29
N PHE A 455 1.03 -19.17 28.22
CA PHE A 455 1.44 -20.13 27.20
C PHE A 455 1.60 -21.57 27.73
N GLY A 456 1.12 -21.86 28.95
CA GLY A 456 1.11 -23.21 29.53
C GLY A 456 2.21 -23.47 30.58
N PRO A 457 2.26 -24.70 31.14
CA PRO A 457 3.25 -25.10 32.13
C PRO A 457 4.63 -25.32 31.50
N VAL A 458 5.67 -24.85 32.18
CA VAL A 458 7.07 -24.98 31.76
C VAL A 458 7.78 -25.97 32.66
N TYR A 459 8.41 -26.99 32.06
CA TYR A 459 9.10 -28.07 32.78
C TYR A 459 10.62 -28.02 32.60
N LYS A 460 11.32 -28.47 33.63
CA LYS A 460 12.79 -28.51 33.71
C LYS A 460 13.36 -29.66 32.89
N LYS A 461 14.33 -29.38 32.02
CA LYS A 461 15.09 -30.41 31.31
C LYS A 461 16.28 -30.87 32.16
N LEU A 462 16.23 -32.12 32.61
CA LEU A 462 17.34 -32.90 33.20
C LEU A 462 18.00 -32.29 34.47
N PRO A 463 17.54 -32.66 35.69
CA PRO A 463 18.09 -32.18 36.96
C PRO A 463 19.59 -32.48 37.18
N GLN A 464 20.14 -33.43 36.44
CA GLN A 464 21.51 -33.96 36.61
C GLN A 464 22.58 -33.07 35.98
N ASP A 465 22.19 -32.14 35.11
CA ASP A 465 23.12 -31.21 34.45
C ASP A 465 23.39 -29.93 35.29
N ARG A 466 22.84 -29.85 36.51
CA ARG A 466 23.10 -28.78 37.48
C ARG A 466 24.31 -29.11 38.36
N PRO A 467 25.19 -28.14 38.68
CA PRO A 467 26.11 -28.30 39.80
C PRO A 467 25.34 -28.60 41.10
N ALA A 468 25.80 -29.56 41.89
CA ALA A 468 25.16 -29.88 43.17
C ALA A 468 25.14 -28.65 44.09
N MET A 469 24.06 -28.45 44.86
CA MET A 469 23.96 -27.31 45.78
C MET A 469 25.08 -27.28 46.82
N SER A 470 25.60 -28.46 47.20
CA SER A 470 26.81 -28.57 48.03
C SER A 470 28.04 -27.95 47.36
N SER A 471 28.20 -28.11 46.04
CA SER A 471 29.29 -27.49 45.27
C SER A 471 29.15 -25.97 45.18
N VAL A 472 27.91 -25.47 45.07
CA VAL A 472 27.62 -24.03 45.04
C VAL A 472 27.86 -23.38 46.40
N VAL A 473 27.42 -24.03 47.49
CA VAL A 473 27.65 -23.55 48.87
C VAL A 473 29.13 -23.62 49.24
N PHE A 474 29.84 -24.66 48.79
CA PHE A 474 31.29 -24.78 48.98
C PHE A 474 32.07 -23.68 48.26
N MET A 475 31.65 -23.29 47.05
CA MET A 475 32.23 -22.16 46.31
C MET A 475 31.99 -20.83 47.03
N LEU A 476 30.77 -20.58 47.50
CA LEU A 476 30.43 -19.35 48.23
C LEU A 476 31.18 -19.22 49.56
N GLY A 477 31.62 -20.33 50.16
CA GLY A 477 32.40 -20.35 51.40
C GLY A 477 33.92 -20.26 51.21
N ASN A 478 34.44 -20.40 49.98
CA ASN A 478 35.86 -20.39 49.67
C ASN A 478 36.11 -19.63 48.35
N GLU A 479 36.48 -18.35 48.45
CA GLU A 479 36.83 -17.53 47.30
C GLU A 479 38.00 -18.15 46.52
N GLY A 480 37.72 -18.67 45.31
CA GLY A 480 38.73 -19.19 44.38
C GLY A 480 38.55 -20.62 43.87
N SER A 481 37.48 -21.33 44.24
CA SER A 481 37.21 -22.69 43.71
C SER A 481 36.31 -22.67 42.46
N PRO A 482 36.70 -23.31 41.33
CA PRO A 482 35.92 -23.25 40.09
C PRO A 482 34.68 -24.16 40.13
N LEU A 483 33.52 -23.62 39.75
CA LEU A 483 32.31 -24.42 39.45
C LEU A 483 32.46 -25.10 38.09
N PRO A 484 32.05 -26.38 37.92
CA PRO A 484 31.91 -26.97 36.59
C PRO A 484 30.88 -26.16 35.79
N GLN A 485 31.19 -25.87 34.52
CA GLN A 485 30.26 -25.10 33.68
C GLN A 485 28.94 -25.87 33.51
N PRO A 486 27.79 -25.24 33.81
CA PRO A 486 26.49 -25.86 33.59
C PRO A 486 26.30 -26.10 32.08
N LYS A 487 25.80 -27.28 31.71
CA LYS A 487 25.38 -27.52 30.32
C LYS A 487 24.15 -26.67 29.99
N HIS A 488 23.90 -26.42 28.71
CA HIS A 488 22.80 -25.57 28.24
C HIS A 488 21.46 -25.96 28.90
N PRO A 489 20.77 -25.02 29.57
CA PRO A 489 19.45 -25.29 30.12
C PRO A 489 18.48 -25.47 28.96
N GLY A 490 17.74 -26.58 28.95
CA GLY A 490 16.57 -26.66 28.11
C GLY A 490 15.30 -26.58 28.93
N PHE A 491 14.25 -26.08 28.30
CA PHE A 491 12.93 -25.97 28.88
C PHE A 491 11.95 -26.56 27.86
N PHE A 492 10.92 -27.24 28.35
CA PHE A 492 9.82 -27.70 27.50
C PHE A 492 8.61 -26.81 27.74
N ILE A 493 8.01 -26.35 26.64
CA ILE A 493 6.73 -25.67 26.61
C ILE A 493 5.73 -26.67 26.03
N GLU A 494 4.70 -27.02 26.78
CA GLU A 494 3.62 -27.86 26.27
C GLU A 494 2.55 -26.97 25.62
N ARG A 495 2.28 -27.16 24.33
CA ARG A 495 1.10 -26.61 23.66
C ARG A 495 0.08 -27.73 23.51
N SER A 496 -1.11 -27.56 24.10
CA SER A 496 -2.22 -28.49 23.92
C SER A 496 -2.68 -28.45 22.46
N SER A 497 -2.37 -29.51 21.70
CA SER A 497 -2.96 -29.76 20.39
C SER A 497 -4.02 -30.85 20.53
N THR A 498 -5.23 -30.55 20.06
CA THR A 498 -6.36 -31.49 20.06
C THR A 498 -6.13 -32.60 19.04
N GLY A 499 -6.13 -33.86 19.49
CA GLY A 499 -6.42 -35.00 18.62
C GLY A 499 -5.58 -36.28 18.84
N ALA A 500 -5.61 -36.90 20.02
CA ALA A 500 -5.59 -38.36 20.20
C ALA A 500 -5.88 -38.72 21.66
N ASP A 501 -6.97 -39.47 21.89
CA ASP A 501 -7.37 -39.98 23.20
C ASP A 501 -6.31 -40.90 23.82
N VAL A 502 -5.65 -40.43 24.89
CA VAL A 502 -5.07 -41.31 25.92
C VAL A 502 -5.38 -40.69 27.28
N SER A 503 -6.25 -41.36 28.02
CA SER A 503 -6.61 -41.04 29.40
C SER A 503 -5.41 -41.18 30.34
N THR A 504 -4.83 -40.05 30.76
CA THR A 504 -4.01 -39.97 31.98
C THR A 504 -4.51 -38.84 32.87
N ARG A 505 -5.07 -39.20 34.03
CA ARG A 505 -5.39 -38.26 35.13
C ARG A 505 -4.12 -37.52 35.54
N VAL A 506 -4.02 -36.23 35.22
CA VAL A 506 -3.02 -35.33 35.81
C VAL A 506 -3.66 -34.70 37.04
N GLU A 507 -3.13 -35.01 38.22
CA GLU A 507 -3.50 -34.35 39.47
C GLU A 507 -3.14 -32.85 39.41
N ALA A 508 -4.10 -31.98 39.69
CA ALA A 508 -3.89 -30.55 39.74
C ALA A 508 -3.11 -30.15 41.01
N CYS A 509 -2.01 -29.42 40.84
CA CYS A 509 -1.18 -28.95 41.94
C CYS A 509 -1.70 -27.61 42.48
N HIS A 510 -2.21 -27.62 43.72
CA HIS A 510 -2.63 -26.42 44.47
C HIS A 510 -1.56 -26.03 45.49
N THR A 511 -1.27 -24.73 45.63
CA THR A 511 -0.47 -24.19 46.74
C THR A 511 -1.34 -23.28 47.61
N ASP A 512 -1.69 -23.75 48.81
CA ASP A 512 -2.32 -22.97 49.87
C ASP A 512 -1.26 -22.23 50.69
N SER A 513 -1.49 -20.94 50.98
CA SER A 513 -0.84 -20.24 52.10
C SER A 513 -1.70 -19.06 52.56
N ALA A 514 -2.31 -19.22 53.75
CA ALA A 514 -3.12 -18.24 54.46
C ALA A 514 -2.28 -17.24 55.28
N VAL A 515 -2.81 -16.04 55.50
CA VAL A 515 -2.20 -14.91 56.22
C VAL A 515 -2.52 -14.96 57.73
N THR A 516 -1.54 -14.61 58.58
CA THR A 516 -1.79 -14.12 59.96
C THR A 516 -0.81 -12.99 60.31
N ILE A 517 -1.34 -11.90 60.87
CA ILE A 517 -0.63 -10.65 61.21
C ILE A 517 -0.29 -10.61 62.71
N THR A 518 0.95 -10.30 63.05
CA THR A 518 1.34 -9.62 64.30
C THR A 518 2.59 -8.73 64.07
N MET A 519 2.47 -7.43 64.37
CA MET A 519 3.55 -6.42 64.42
C MET A 519 4.58 -6.77 65.53
N MET A 520 5.83 -6.30 65.64
CA MET A 520 6.69 -5.27 65.01
C MET A 520 8.12 -5.61 65.50
N GLU A 521 9.17 -5.54 64.67
CA GLU A 521 10.42 -4.84 64.99
C GLU A 521 11.35 -4.77 63.77
N VAL A 522 11.86 -3.56 63.57
CA VAL A 522 12.46 -3.03 62.35
C VAL A 522 13.98 -3.09 62.45
N TYR A 523 14.64 -3.60 61.40
CA TYR A 523 16.00 -3.18 61.07
C TYR A 523 16.18 -3.12 59.54
N GLN A 524 16.21 -1.89 59.02
CA GLN A 524 16.77 -1.49 57.73
C GLN A 524 17.64 -0.24 58.01
N PRO A 525 18.78 -0.05 57.32
CA PRO A 525 18.75 0.87 56.16
C PRO A 525 19.82 0.49 55.09
N ARG A 526 19.68 0.69 53.76
CA ARG A 526 19.64 1.92 52.93
C ARG A 526 19.75 1.49 51.45
N THR A 527 19.28 2.15 50.39
CA THR A 527 18.21 3.14 50.10
C THR A 527 18.24 3.41 48.59
N ALA A 528 17.07 3.79 48.03
CA ALA A 528 16.81 4.51 46.77
C ALA A 528 16.17 3.70 45.63
N VAL A 529 14.89 3.32 45.77
CA VAL A 529 13.76 3.59 44.82
C VAL A 529 12.41 3.29 45.55
N HIS A 530 12.13 3.94 46.68
CA HIS A 530 10.86 3.71 47.41
C HIS A 530 10.06 4.97 47.80
N LEU A 531 10.35 6.12 47.17
CA LEU A 531 9.71 7.40 47.54
C LEU A 531 8.67 7.95 46.55
N SER A 532 8.23 7.20 45.52
CA SER A 532 7.15 7.65 44.63
C SER A 532 5.79 6.96 44.86
N GLN A 533 5.73 5.82 45.54
CA GLN A 533 4.45 5.09 45.73
C GLN A 533 3.65 5.51 46.98
N LEU A 534 4.26 6.12 47.99
CA LEU A 534 3.59 6.39 49.27
C LEU A 534 2.93 7.78 49.39
N CYS A 535 3.17 8.71 48.46
CA CYS A 535 2.53 10.05 48.51
C CYS A 535 1.23 10.16 47.70
N ILE A 536 0.87 9.18 46.87
CA ILE A 536 -0.29 9.29 45.95
C ILE A 536 -1.52 8.52 46.48
N ILE A 537 -1.33 7.52 47.35
CA ILE A 537 -2.44 6.74 47.92
C ILE A 537 -3.30 7.58 48.89
N SER A 538 -2.73 8.59 49.57
CA SER A 538 -3.52 9.42 50.50
C SER A 538 -4.39 10.47 49.81
N THR A 539 -4.06 10.90 48.58
CA THR A 539 -4.84 11.95 47.88
C THR A 539 -6.02 11.37 47.11
N LEU A 540 -5.99 10.08 46.75
CA LEU A 540 -7.08 9.43 45.98
C LEU A 540 -8.20 8.84 46.84
N HIS A 541 -8.04 8.76 48.17
CA HIS A 541 -9.11 8.28 49.04
C HIS A 541 -10.22 9.32 49.29
N ASN A 542 -10.03 10.58 48.89
CA ASN A 542 -10.99 11.67 49.15
C ASN A 542 -11.89 12.08 47.97
N HIS A 543 -11.84 11.36 46.84
CA HIS A 543 -12.77 11.57 45.73
C HIS A 543 -13.43 10.25 45.31
N SER A 544 -14.14 9.64 46.25
CA SER A 544 -15.07 8.54 46.00
C SER A 544 -16.35 9.09 45.36
N ASN A 545 -16.51 8.83 44.06
CA ASN A 545 -17.81 8.54 43.41
C ASN A 545 -17.59 8.31 41.91
N PHE A 546 -16.91 7.23 41.52
CA PHE A 546 -17.15 6.53 40.25
C PHE A 546 -16.54 5.12 40.34
N ASN A 547 -17.34 4.13 39.91
CA ASN A 547 -17.13 2.68 40.04
C ASN A 547 -15.69 2.20 39.87
N THR A 548 -15.13 1.69 40.97
CA THR A 548 -13.81 1.07 41.08
C THR A 548 -13.89 -0.44 40.83
N LEU A 549 -13.36 -0.90 39.69
CA LEU A 549 -12.54 -2.13 39.65
C LEU A 549 -11.66 -2.32 38.39
N VAL A 550 -11.61 -1.39 37.43
CA VAL A 550 -10.79 -1.57 36.19
C VAL A 550 -9.77 -0.44 35.95
N THR A 551 -9.76 0.62 36.76
CA THR A 551 -9.00 1.84 36.46
C THR A 551 -7.58 1.92 37.05
N SER A 552 -7.15 0.99 37.90
CA SER A 552 -5.81 1.04 38.52
C SER A 552 -4.68 0.46 37.64
N GLY A 553 -4.98 -0.52 36.78
CA GLY A 553 -3.99 -1.18 35.93
C GLY A 553 -3.55 -0.36 34.71
N TYR A 554 -4.47 0.36 34.08
CA TYR A 554 -4.18 1.12 32.86
C TYR A 554 -3.54 2.47 33.13
N SER A 555 -3.84 3.09 34.28
CA SER A 555 -3.08 4.25 34.78
C SER A 555 -1.61 3.88 35.00
N MET A 556 -1.36 2.67 35.52
CA MET A 556 -0.01 2.11 35.64
C MET A 556 0.64 1.91 34.27
N LEU A 557 -0.06 1.46 33.23
CA LEU A 557 0.53 1.29 31.90
C LEU A 557 0.98 2.62 31.28
N THR A 558 0.15 3.68 31.37
CA THR A 558 0.48 5.03 30.90
C THR A 558 1.67 5.62 31.67
N ILE A 559 1.71 5.38 33.00
CA ILE A 559 2.85 5.72 33.86
C ILE A 559 4.08 4.87 33.51
N THR A 560 3.92 3.59 33.16
CA THR A 560 5.05 2.69 32.82
C THR A 560 5.67 3.05 31.47
N SER A 561 4.88 3.56 30.51
CA SER A 561 5.38 4.16 29.27
C SER A 561 6.15 5.47 29.49
N LEU A 562 6.00 6.13 30.65
CA LEU A 562 6.86 7.25 31.08
C LEU A 562 8.05 6.78 31.94
N VAL A 563 7.90 5.69 32.70
CA VAL A 563 8.91 5.16 33.66
C VAL A 563 10.02 4.34 32.98
N GLY A 564 10.01 4.19 31.65
CA GLY A 564 11.17 3.71 30.87
C GLY A 564 12.38 4.65 30.85
N MET A 565 12.32 5.81 31.51
CA MET A 565 13.37 6.83 31.52
C MET A 565 13.94 7.01 32.92
N GLY A 566 15.02 6.29 33.22
CA GLY A 566 15.67 6.30 34.53
C GLY A 566 16.21 7.65 35.00
N ASP A 567 16.38 8.63 34.09
CA ASP A 567 17.12 9.86 34.40
C ASP A 567 16.37 11.18 34.11
N ILE A 568 15.08 11.16 33.71
CA ILE A 568 14.37 12.40 33.27
C ILE A 568 13.05 12.67 34.01
N VAL A 569 12.54 11.77 34.87
CA VAL A 569 11.28 12.00 35.58
C VAL A 569 11.50 12.70 36.92
N THR A 570 11.29 14.02 36.98
CA THR A 570 11.25 14.78 38.24
C THR A 570 9.85 14.79 38.86
N LYS A 571 9.76 15.01 40.18
CA LYS A 571 8.48 15.18 40.89
C LYS A 571 7.60 16.26 40.25
N ASP A 572 8.22 17.34 39.79
CA ASP A 572 7.54 18.47 39.13
C ASP A 572 6.91 18.07 37.78
N SER A 573 7.50 17.10 37.08
CA SER A 573 6.99 16.57 35.81
C SER A 573 5.73 15.71 36.03
N LEU A 574 5.67 14.97 37.14
CA LEU A 574 4.48 14.22 37.56
C LEU A 574 3.38 15.16 38.04
N GLU A 575 3.72 16.18 38.85
CA GLU A 575 2.75 17.17 39.30
C GLU A 575 2.14 17.95 38.12
N LEU A 576 2.92 18.31 37.09
CA LEU A 576 2.43 18.96 35.87
C LEU A 576 1.39 18.10 35.09
N VAL A 577 1.66 16.79 34.96
CA VAL A 577 0.77 15.85 34.25
C VAL A 577 -0.55 15.62 34.99
N PHE A 578 -0.51 15.56 36.32
CA PHE A 578 -1.70 15.37 37.16
C PHE A 578 -2.48 16.66 37.45
N SER A 579 -1.83 17.82 37.32
CA SER A 579 -2.47 19.12 37.56
C SER A 579 -3.06 19.77 36.30
N ASP A 580 -2.68 19.32 35.10
CA ASP A 580 -3.29 19.77 33.85
C ASP A 580 -4.60 18.99 33.56
N PRO A 581 -5.78 19.65 33.67
CA PRO A 581 -7.08 18.98 33.48
C PRO A 581 -7.29 18.43 32.08
N LYS A 582 -6.57 18.95 31.07
CA LYS A 582 -6.69 18.51 29.67
C LYS A 582 -5.97 17.18 29.44
N ILE A 583 -4.81 17.00 30.07
CA ILE A 583 -4.01 15.76 29.97
C ILE A 583 -4.71 14.61 30.70
N VAL A 584 -5.27 14.90 31.88
CA VAL A 584 -6.08 13.93 32.63
C VAL A 584 -7.32 13.50 31.83
N ARG A 585 -7.99 14.45 31.16
CA ARG A 585 -9.18 14.18 30.34
C ARG A 585 -8.84 13.38 29.08
N ALA A 586 -7.75 13.70 28.38
CA ALA A 586 -7.28 12.94 27.22
C ALA A 586 -6.90 11.50 27.60
N SER A 587 -6.23 11.31 28.73
CA SER A 587 -5.87 9.98 29.24
C SER A 587 -7.10 9.13 29.59
N ALA A 588 -8.14 9.76 30.16
CA ALA A 588 -9.40 9.08 30.45
C ALA A 588 -10.17 8.65 29.18
N VAL A 589 -10.11 9.44 28.11
CA VAL A 589 -10.72 9.10 26.81
C VAL A 589 -10.02 7.89 26.17
N VAL A 590 -8.68 7.85 26.21
CA VAL A 590 -7.90 6.70 25.72
C VAL A 590 -8.23 5.42 26.49
N CYS A 591 -8.38 5.51 27.81
CA CYS A 591 -8.80 4.36 28.63
C CYS A 591 -10.20 3.84 28.27
N ARG A 592 -11.17 4.72 28.00
CA ARG A 592 -12.52 4.30 27.55
C ARG A 592 -12.50 3.66 26.16
N LEU A 593 -11.71 4.22 25.25
CA LEU A 593 -11.49 3.68 23.90
C LEU A 593 -10.98 2.24 23.94
N MET A 594 -10.03 1.96 24.85
CA MET A 594 -9.51 0.60 25.06
C MET A 594 -10.57 -0.35 25.62
N ASP A 595 -11.40 0.10 26.56
CA ASP A 595 -12.52 -0.71 27.10
C ASP A 595 -13.56 -1.03 26.02
N ASP A 596 -13.90 -0.07 25.16
CA ASP A 596 -14.88 -0.25 24.07
C ASP A 596 -14.36 -1.18 22.97
N MET A 597 -13.07 -1.10 22.64
CA MET A 597 -12.42 -2.03 21.70
C MET A 597 -12.41 -3.47 22.22
N VAL A 598 -12.16 -3.68 23.52
CA VAL A 598 -12.20 -5.01 24.17
C VAL A 598 -13.65 -5.53 24.23
N SER A 599 -14.62 -4.66 24.46
CA SER A 599 -16.05 -4.99 24.43
C SER A 599 -16.53 -5.39 23.02
N HIS A 600 -15.94 -4.81 21.96
CA HIS A 600 -16.26 -5.10 20.56
C HIS A 600 -15.92 -6.54 20.15
N LYS A 601 -14.85 -7.14 20.72
CA LYS A 601 -14.49 -8.56 20.48
C LYS A 601 -15.52 -9.55 21.03
N LYS A 602 -16.37 -9.13 21.99
CA LYS A 602 -17.42 -9.97 22.59
C LYS A 602 -18.78 -9.91 21.89
N LYS A 603 -19.01 -8.98 20.95
CA LYS A 603 -20.32 -8.73 20.31
C LYS A 603 -20.39 -9.03 18.81
N GLN A 604 -19.41 -9.72 18.22
CA GLN A 604 -19.47 -10.22 16.84
C GLN A 604 -20.41 -11.45 16.68
N SER A 605 -21.64 -11.38 17.19
CA SER A 605 -22.69 -12.35 16.81
C SER A 605 -24.03 -11.75 16.37
N THR A 606 -24.18 -10.42 16.29
CA THR A 606 -25.44 -9.85 15.75
C THR A 606 -25.20 -8.66 14.84
N SER A 607 -25.77 -8.76 13.64
CA SER A 607 -25.91 -7.77 12.57
C SER A 607 -26.35 -6.39 13.08
N PHE A 608 -25.43 -5.41 13.05
CA PHE A 608 -25.62 -4.00 12.66
C PHE A 608 -24.26 -3.31 12.87
N ARG A 609 -23.66 -2.77 11.79
CA ARG A 609 -22.31 -2.18 11.80
C ARG A 609 -22.42 -0.73 12.32
N TYR A 610 -22.07 -0.51 13.59
CA TYR A 610 -22.02 0.81 14.25
C TYR A 610 -20.61 1.39 14.11
N ASP A 611 -20.46 2.63 13.67
CA ASP A 611 -19.15 3.25 13.35
C ASP A 611 -18.64 4.12 14.52
N ALA A 612 -17.99 3.46 15.50
CA ALA A 612 -17.52 4.11 16.73
C ALA A 612 -16.50 5.24 16.49
N TRP A 613 -15.77 5.23 15.38
CA TRP A 613 -14.78 6.26 15.05
C TRP A 613 -15.40 7.62 14.73
N LYS A 614 -16.63 7.63 14.20
CA LYS A 614 -17.36 8.86 13.89
C LYS A 614 -17.78 9.60 15.16
N ASP A 615 -18.29 8.87 16.15
CA ASP A 615 -18.70 9.44 17.44
C ASP A 615 -17.48 9.93 18.26
N ILE A 616 -16.34 9.24 18.20
CA ILE A 616 -15.08 9.69 18.83
C ILE A 616 -14.59 11.02 18.23
N ASN A 617 -14.65 11.16 16.92
CA ASN A 617 -14.27 12.39 16.22
C ASN A 617 -15.22 13.55 16.57
N GLU A 618 -16.53 13.30 16.61
CA GLU A 618 -17.55 14.31 16.86
C GLU A 618 -17.64 14.72 18.35
N GLU A 619 -17.50 13.80 19.31
CA GLU A 619 -17.61 14.11 20.76
C GLU A 619 -16.31 14.57 21.42
N CYS A 620 -15.14 14.05 21.01
CA CYS A 620 -13.88 14.23 21.78
C CYS A 620 -12.87 15.17 21.12
N LEU A 621 -12.73 15.13 19.79
CA LEU A 621 -11.68 15.85 19.08
C LEU A 621 -12.15 17.20 18.50
N TYR A 622 -13.43 17.33 18.17
CA TYR A 622 -13.97 18.55 17.56
C TYR A 622 -14.04 19.78 18.48
N PRO A 623 -14.28 19.69 19.81
CA PRO A 623 -14.45 20.89 20.63
C PRO A 623 -13.20 21.36 21.40
N THR A 624 -12.04 20.70 21.27
CA THR A 624 -10.87 21.06 22.11
C THR A 624 -9.70 21.58 21.29
N PHE A 625 -9.28 22.83 21.58
CA PHE A 625 -8.01 23.44 21.15
C PHE A 625 -6.82 22.65 21.73
N VAL A 626 -6.57 21.45 21.23
CA VAL A 626 -5.41 20.63 21.55
C VAL A 626 -4.31 20.96 20.55
N PRO A 627 -3.13 21.43 20.99
CA PRO A 627 -2.02 21.70 20.08
C PRO A 627 -1.63 20.45 19.29
N MET A 628 -1.50 20.57 17.97
CA MET A 628 -1.18 19.46 17.06
C MET A 628 0.00 18.58 17.49
N PRO A 629 1.09 19.10 18.10
CA PRO A 629 2.19 18.25 18.57
C PRO A 629 1.76 17.20 19.60
N ILE A 630 0.78 17.51 20.45
CA ILE A 630 0.24 16.60 21.46
C ILE A 630 -0.69 15.58 20.80
N LEU A 631 -1.54 16.03 19.87
CA LEU A 631 -2.46 15.16 19.13
C LEU A 631 -1.70 14.13 18.28
N THR A 632 -0.63 14.55 17.61
CA THR A 632 0.24 13.68 16.80
C THR A 632 0.93 12.61 17.65
N ARG A 633 1.37 12.95 18.87
CA ARG A 633 2.00 11.99 19.79
C ARG A 633 1.00 10.94 20.29
N VAL A 634 -0.22 11.35 20.60
CA VAL A 634 -1.31 10.44 21.02
C VAL A 634 -1.74 9.51 19.88
N LEU A 635 -1.88 10.03 18.66
CA LEU A 635 -2.24 9.23 17.48
C LEU A 635 -1.15 8.22 17.11
N ASN A 636 0.12 8.60 17.26
CA ASN A 636 1.23 7.68 16.99
C ASN A 636 1.33 6.57 18.05
N LEU A 637 1.04 6.87 19.32
CA LEU A 637 0.98 5.85 20.37
C LEU A 637 -0.17 4.86 20.11
N ALA A 638 -1.35 5.34 19.71
CA ALA A 638 -2.48 4.49 19.36
C ALA A 638 -2.18 3.57 18.17
N ARG A 639 -1.48 4.07 17.14
CA ARG A 639 -1.05 3.27 15.98
C ARG A 639 -0.04 2.18 16.34
N VAL A 640 0.90 2.47 17.25
CA VAL A 640 1.85 1.47 17.74
C VAL A 640 1.12 0.38 18.52
N ILE A 641 0.12 0.74 19.34
CA ILE A 641 -0.69 -0.24 20.07
C ILE A 641 -1.53 -1.11 19.10
N ASP A 642 -2.05 -0.55 18.01
CA ASP A 642 -2.78 -1.30 16.97
C ASP A 642 -1.88 -2.34 16.27
N VAL A 643 -0.63 -1.97 15.96
CA VAL A 643 0.37 -2.90 15.41
C VAL A 643 0.70 -4.02 16.40
N LEU A 644 0.91 -3.67 17.67
CA LEU A 644 1.17 -4.66 18.74
C LEU A 644 0.01 -5.63 18.94
N TYR A 645 -1.23 -5.17 18.73
CA TYR A 645 -2.43 -6.01 18.85
C TYR A 645 -2.68 -6.91 17.63
N LYS A 646 -2.24 -6.48 16.44
CA LYS A 646 -2.38 -7.25 15.19
C LYS A 646 -1.35 -8.37 15.07
N ASP A 647 -0.18 -8.20 15.65
CA ASP A 647 0.92 -9.18 15.57
C ASP A 647 0.88 -10.26 16.68
N GLU A 648 -0.14 -10.26 17.55
CA GLU A 648 -0.32 -11.18 18.71
C GLU A 648 0.91 -11.31 19.65
N ASP A 649 1.87 -10.39 19.59
CA ASP A 649 3.04 -10.38 20.49
C ASP A 649 2.60 -9.90 21.89
N CYS A 650 2.71 -10.79 22.87
CA CYS A 650 2.46 -10.51 24.29
C CYS A 650 3.58 -9.65 24.93
N TYR A 651 3.92 -8.53 24.28
CA TYR A 651 4.88 -7.51 24.75
C TYR A 651 6.33 -8.02 24.94
N THR A 652 6.77 -9.03 24.19
CA THR A 652 8.11 -9.61 24.40
C THR A 652 9.19 -9.09 23.44
N HIS A 653 8.89 -8.86 22.16
CA HIS A 653 9.82 -8.22 21.21
C HIS A 653 9.67 -6.69 21.17
N ALA A 654 8.51 -6.19 21.61
CA ALA A 654 8.17 -4.77 21.65
C ALA A 654 9.04 -3.92 22.60
N GLY A 655 9.70 -4.51 23.61
CA GLY A 655 10.47 -3.76 24.61
C GLY A 655 11.59 -2.89 24.04
N THR A 656 12.22 -3.33 22.94
CA THR A 656 13.35 -2.65 22.30
C THR A 656 12.88 -1.54 21.36
N VAL A 657 11.79 -1.80 20.61
CA VAL A 657 11.17 -0.85 19.68
C VAL A 657 10.47 0.26 20.45
N LEU A 658 9.72 -0.08 21.50
CA LEU A 658 9.06 0.88 22.39
C LEU A 658 10.10 1.78 23.09
N LYS A 659 11.24 1.22 23.53
CA LYS A 659 12.36 2.00 24.08
C LYS A 659 12.93 2.99 23.07
N ALA A 660 13.25 2.53 21.86
CA ALA A 660 13.82 3.39 20.82
C ALA A 660 12.86 4.53 20.42
N PHE A 661 11.56 4.24 20.39
CA PHE A 661 10.52 5.21 20.05
C PHE A 661 10.26 6.22 21.17
N VAL A 662 10.24 5.79 22.44
CA VAL A 662 10.13 6.70 23.60
C VAL A 662 11.35 7.61 23.70
N ILE A 663 12.55 7.11 23.41
CA ILE A 663 13.77 7.92 23.33
C ILE A 663 13.64 9.01 22.23
N SER A 664 13.06 8.67 21.07
CA SER A 664 12.85 9.63 19.97
C SER A 664 11.82 10.73 20.28
N MET A 665 10.95 10.53 21.27
CA MET A 665 9.96 11.53 21.69
C MET A 665 10.52 12.57 22.68
N VAL A 666 11.69 12.33 23.27
CA VAL A 666 12.26 13.14 24.38
C VAL A 666 13.49 13.93 23.96
N ILE A 667 14.15 13.57 22.86
CA ILE A 667 15.29 14.32 22.32
C ILE A 667 14.79 15.35 21.32
N ASP A 668 14.25 16.45 21.86
CA ASP A 668 14.46 17.80 21.34
C ASP A 668 14.10 18.78 22.46
N PRO A 669 15.09 19.46 23.09
CA PRO A 669 14.79 20.56 23.99
C PRO A 669 14.34 21.73 23.11
N VAL A 670 13.06 22.06 23.15
CA VAL A 670 12.60 23.38 22.70
C VAL A 670 13.19 24.40 23.68
N PRO A 671 14.06 25.33 23.25
CA PRO A 671 14.42 26.47 24.07
C PRO A 671 13.15 27.29 24.32
N LEU A 672 12.92 27.66 25.58
CA LEU A 672 11.77 28.44 26.06
C LEU A 672 11.46 29.68 25.21
#